data_AF-A0AAD9B931-F1
#
_entry.id   AF-A0AAD9B931-F1
#
_cell.length_a   1.000
_cell.length_b   1.000
_cell.length_c   1.000
_cell.angle_alpha   90.00
_cell.angle_beta   90.00
_cell.angle_gamma   90.00
#
_symmetry.space_group_name_H-M   'P 1'
#
loop_
_entity.id
_entity.type
_entity.pdbx_description
1 polymer ?
#
loop_
_entity_poly.entity_id
_entity_poly.type
_entity_poly.pdbx_seq_one_letter_code
_entity_poly.pdbx_strand_id
1 'polypeptide(L)'
;MDTAEEADICRVCRSEGSQDKPLFHPCVCTGSIKFIHQECLLQWLKHSRKEYCELCKHRFAFTPIYSPDMPSRLPVQDIFAGLVTSIGTAIRYWFHYTLVAFAWLGVVPLTACRIYKCLFTGSVSSLLTLPLDMLSTQNLLADCLQGCFVVTCTLCAFISLVWLREQIVHGGAPQWLEQNQPPLVPNQQNGPAAANEVPGANAGVNAEAAAEAPAPADPAPDGLPPADPPEAGQEDLNWNALEWDRAAEELTWEREHVFWVVSLNTLVILVFAFCPYHIGHFSVVGLGFEDYIKASHFDGLVTTILGYILLAGNLILFHAFASLVRFQRCRRLVGVFYIVVKVSLLVVMEIGLFPLICGWWLDICSLEMFDATLKDRKQSFDSAPGTTMFLHWLVGMVYVFYFASFILLLREVLRPGVLWFLRNLNDPDFNPVQEMIHLPIYRHLRRFILSVVVFGSIVLLMLWLPIRIIKLLFPNFLPYNVMLYSDAPGHTRQWLKRLVHAWTFTTGYMLDLHSYLFPGLGEGLHAAHQAILQQGGPIGFQAYHRPVDFSLKIVLLVVFMCVTLLLASLLCLTLPVFAGRWLMSFWMGSAMVHELYTAASGLYICWLSIRAATVVLSWMPQGRTIILIKVHEWSLMILKTLVVAVLLAGVIPLLLGLLFELVIVAPLRVQLDQTPLFYPWQDWALGVLHAKIIAAITLMGPQWWLKTVIEQVYANGIRNIDLHFIVRGLAAPVICVLLLSLTVPYTISIGITPLLGVTPEMQTLVERRIYPLLMMVVILLAILFFQIRQFKRLYEHIKNDKYLVGQRLVNYERKNGRRMSTSSHSSPS
;
A
#
# COMPACT_ATOMS: atom_id res chain seq x y z
N MET A 1 -71.88 4.36 19.86
CA MET A 1 -70.56 3.68 19.73
C MET A 1 -69.91 4.38 18.56
N ASP A 2 -69.16 5.42 18.88
CA ASP A 2 -68.63 6.40 17.93
C ASP A 2 -67.34 5.84 17.31
N THR A 3 -67.35 5.56 16.02
CA THR A 3 -66.12 5.47 15.24
C THR A 3 -65.73 6.89 14.85
N ALA A 4 -65.00 7.57 15.73
CA ALA A 4 -64.27 8.77 15.36
C ALA A 4 -63.31 8.38 14.23
N GLU A 5 -63.45 9.02 13.07
CA GLU A 5 -62.46 8.94 11.99
C GLU A 5 -61.14 9.47 12.57
N GLU A 6 -60.18 8.57 12.87
CA GLU A 6 -58.83 8.97 13.27
C GLU A 6 -58.21 9.74 12.09
N ALA A 7 -58.15 11.07 12.22
CA ALA A 7 -57.53 11.93 11.23
C ALA A 7 -56.06 11.55 11.04
N ASP A 8 -55.60 11.53 9.79
CA ASP A 8 -54.20 11.31 9.48
C ASP A 8 -53.36 12.46 10.09
N ILE A 9 -52.39 12.12 10.93
CA ILE A 9 -51.52 13.08 11.63
C ILE A 9 -50.06 12.93 11.20
N CYS A 10 -49.32 14.04 11.21
CA CYS A 10 -47.88 14.05 10.94
C CYS A 10 -47.10 13.32 12.04
N ARG A 11 -46.23 12.37 11.67
CA ARG A 11 -45.41 11.59 12.62
C ARG A 11 -44.45 12.41 13.49
N VAL A 12 -44.08 13.61 13.06
CA VAL A 12 -43.16 14.52 13.77
C VAL A 12 -43.92 15.49 14.67
N CYS A 13 -44.69 16.42 14.10
CA CYS A 13 -45.38 17.46 14.87
C CYS A 13 -46.75 17.04 15.44
N ARG A 14 -47.26 15.85 15.09
CA ARG A 14 -48.55 15.29 15.52
C ARG A 14 -49.78 16.15 15.19
N SER A 15 -49.66 17.04 14.21
CA SER A 15 -50.76 17.86 13.68
C SER A 15 -51.37 17.23 12.43
N GLU A 16 -52.66 17.47 12.21
CA GLU A 16 -53.38 17.10 10.98
C GLU A 16 -52.89 17.91 9.78
N GLY A 17 -53.12 17.38 8.57
CA GLY A 17 -52.81 18.09 7.32
C GLY A 17 -53.80 19.21 7.04
N SER A 18 -53.30 20.39 6.67
CA SER A 18 -54.12 21.53 6.20
C SER A 18 -53.90 21.79 4.70
N GLN A 19 -54.71 22.65 4.06
CA GLN A 19 -54.51 23.02 2.66
C GLN A 19 -53.14 23.66 2.41
N ASP A 20 -52.64 24.43 3.37
CA ASP A 20 -51.32 25.08 3.30
C ASP A 20 -50.18 24.12 3.71
N LYS A 21 -50.46 23.12 4.56
CA LYS A 21 -49.49 22.11 5.01
C LYS A 21 -50.04 20.70 4.80
N PRO A 22 -50.00 20.16 3.58
CA PRO A 22 -50.50 18.82 3.30
C PRO A 22 -49.58 17.74 3.87
N LEU A 23 -50.16 16.58 4.20
CA LEU A 23 -49.43 15.39 4.61
C LEU A 23 -48.95 14.58 3.40
N PHE A 24 -47.71 14.13 3.46
CA PHE A 24 -47.10 13.26 2.46
C PHE A 24 -46.82 11.87 3.04
N HIS A 25 -46.89 10.85 2.20
CA HIS A 25 -46.51 9.47 2.46
C HIS A 25 -45.25 9.10 1.68
N PRO A 26 -44.04 9.53 2.07
CA PRO A 26 -42.86 9.48 1.20
C PRO A 26 -42.04 8.17 1.30
N CYS A 27 -42.52 7.17 2.04
CA CYS A 27 -41.76 5.94 2.28
C CYS A 27 -42.65 4.71 2.51
N VAL A 28 -42.06 3.52 2.64
CA VAL A 28 -42.80 2.23 2.74
C VAL A 28 -43.43 1.99 4.12
N CYS A 29 -43.31 2.93 5.06
CA CYS A 29 -43.89 2.78 6.40
C CYS A 29 -45.43 2.70 6.37
N THR A 30 -46.01 2.05 7.38
CA THR A 30 -47.46 1.80 7.52
C THR A 30 -48.02 2.46 8.79
N GLY A 31 -49.34 2.63 8.89
CA GLY A 31 -49.98 3.30 10.02
C GLY A 31 -49.72 4.82 10.06
N SER A 32 -49.87 5.44 11.22
CA SER A 32 -49.70 6.91 11.42
C SER A 32 -48.27 7.40 11.17
N ILE A 33 -47.26 6.54 11.32
CA ILE A 33 -45.85 6.86 11.07
C ILE A 33 -45.49 7.03 9.58
N LYS A 34 -46.45 6.78 8.68
CA LYS A 34 -46.25 6.91 7.24
C LYS A 34 -46.43 8.35 6.74
N PHE A 35 -47.17 9.18 7.49
CA PHE A 35 -47.49 10.56 7.10
C PHE A 35 -46.52 11.57 7.73
N ILE A 36 -46.10 12.56 6.96
CA ILE A 36 -45.22 13.65 7.41
C ILE A 36 -45.45 14.92 6.59
N HIS A 37 -45.36 16.10 7.22
CA HIS A 37 -45.31 17.37 6.49
C HIS A 37 -43.96 17.52 5.77
N GLN A 38 -43.97 18.15 4.60
CA GLN A 38 -42.74 18.42 3.85
C GLN A 38 -41.72 19.20 4.70
N GLU A 39 -42.13 20.27 5.38
CA GLU A 39 -41.27 21.08 6.26
C GLU A 39 -40.65 20.24 7.40
N CYS A 40 -41.46 19.42 8.07
CA CYS A 40 -40.98 18.56 9.15
C CYS A 40 -39.95 17.54 8.66
N LEU A 41 -40.15 17.00 7.45
CA LEU A 41 -39.17 16.09 6.85
C LEU A 41 -37.87 16.84 6.52
N LEU A 42 -37.95 17.98 5.84
CA LEU A 42 -36.76 18.77 5.46
C LEU A 42 -35.92 19.17 6.69
N GLN A 43 -36.58 19.60 7.76
CA GLN A 43 -35.91 19.95 9.02
C GLN A 43 -35.26 18.72 9.68
N TRP A 44 -35.92 17.56 9.63
CA TRP A 44 -35.38 16.30 10.13
C TRP A 44 -34.16 15.82 9.33
N LEU A 45 -34.19 15.91 8.01
CA LEU A 45 -33.06 15.56 7.14
C LEU A 45 -31.86 16.48 7.42
N LYS A 46 -32.11 17.79 7.59
CA LYS A 46 -31.08 18.77 7.95
C LYS A 46 -30.36 18.42 9.26
N HIS A 47 -31.10 17.98 10.27
CA HIS A 47 -30.51 17.61 11.57
C HIS A 47 -29.86 16.21 11.56
N SER A 48 -30.46 15.25 10.88
CA SER A 48 -30.01 13.85 10.89
C SER A 48 -28.88 13.54 9.90
N ARG A 49 -28.67 14.39 8.89
CA ARG A 49 -27.72 14.18 7.77
C ARG A 49 -27.92 12.83 7.07
N LYS A 50 -29.17 12.35 6.95
CA LYS A 50 -29.54 11.09 6.28
C LYS A 50 -30.58 11.38 5.22
N GLU A 51 -30.46 10.77 4.04
CA GLU A 51 -31.41 10.93 2.92
C GLU A 51 -32.46 9.81 2.80
N TYR A 52 -32.42 8.85 3.72
CA TYR A 52 -33.31 7.68 3.74
C TYR A 52 -34.12 7.64 5.02
N CYS A 53 -35.30 7.03 4.93
CA CYS A 53 -36.15 6.77 6.09
C CYS A 53 -35.40 5.92 7.12
N GLU A 54 -35.34 6.40 8.35
CA GLU A 54 -34.65 5.75 9.46
C GLU A 54 -35.19 4.34 9.75
N LEU A 55 -36.49 4.13 9.49
CA LEU A 55 -37.21 2.87 9.75
C LEU A 55 -37.11 1.89 8.58
N CYS A 56 -37.59 2.26 7.39
CA CYS A 56 -37.69 1.33 6.26
C CYS A 56 -36.53 1.43 5.25
N LYS A 57 -35.56 2.32 5.48
CA LYS A 57 -34.39 2.57 4.61
C LYS A 57 -34.72 3.00 3.18
N HIS A 58 -35.97 3.36 2.89
CA HIS A 58 -36.36 3.90 1.60
C HIS A 58 -35.81 5.32 1.42
N ARG A 59 -35.21 5.64 0.26
CA ARG A 59 -34.72 6.98 -0.06
C ARG A 59 -35.91 7.90 -0.36
N PHE A 60 -35.96 9.07 0.27
CA PHE A 60 -37.02 10.04 0.00
C PHE A 60 -36.83 10.65 -1.40
N ALA A 61 -37.93 10.91 -2.10
CA ALA A 61 -37.91 11.48 -3.45
C ALA A 61 -38.56 12.86 -3.47
N PHE A 62 -37.90 13.80 -4.13
CA PHE A 62 -38.38 15.17 -4.30
C PHE A 62 -38.47 15.51 -5.79
N THR A 63 -39.52 16.21 -6.20
CA THR A 63 -39.66 16.76 -7.56
C THR A 63 -39.33 18.23 -7.58
N PRO A 64 -38.53 18.71 -8.55
CA PRO A 64 -38.23 20.13 -8.68
C PRO A 64 -39.50 20.92 -9.08
N ILE A 65 -39.73 22.04 -8.40
CA ILE A 65 -40.75 23.03 -8.76
C ILE A 65 -40.03 24.20 -9.43
N TYR A 66 -40.28 24.37 -10.72
CA TYR A 66 -39.72 25.47 -11.48
C TYR A 66 -40.64 26.70 -11.43
N SER A 67 -40.06 27.89 -11.57
CA SER A 67 -40.80 29.15 -11.67
C SER A 67 -41.81 29.10 -12.83
N PRO A 68 -42.99 29.72 -12.69
CA PRO A 68 -43.99 29.77 -13.76
C PRO A 68 -43.47 30.44 -15.05
N ASP A 69 -42.45 31.29 -14.96
CA ASP A 69 -41.81 31.98 -16.09
C ASP A 69 -40.78 31.12 -16.84
N MET A 70 -40.68 29.81 -16.55
CA MET A 70 -39.66 28.94 -17.14
C MET A 70 -39.97 28.63 -18.62
N PRO A 71 -39.08 28.98 -19.58
CA PRO A 71 -39.26 28.64 -20.99
C PRO A 71 -39.03 27.15 -21.26
N SER A 72 -39.69 26.60 -22.28
CA SER A 72 -39.58 25.17 -22.66
C SER A 72 -38.18 24.75 -23.12
N ARG A 73 -37.36 25.72 -23.57
CA ARG A 73 -35.92 25.57 -23.86
C ARG A 73 -35.18 26.77 -23.30
N LEU A 74 -34.01 26.54 -22.69
CA LEU A 74 -33.19 27.64 -22.17
C LEU A 74 -32.71 28.56 -23.31
N PRO A 75 -32.74 29.89 -23.12
CA PRO A 75 -32.13 30.83 -24.05
C PRO A 75 -30.65 30.52 -24.27
N VAL A 76 -30.17 30.66 -25.51
CA VAL A 76 -28.74 30.42 -25.84
C VAL A 76 -27.80 31.33 -25.04
N GLN A 77 -28.27 32.53 -24.67
CA GLN A 77 -27.53 33.47 -23.83
C GLN A 77 -27.24 32.90 -22.43
N ASP A 78 -28.22 32.24 -21.80
CA ASP A 78 -28.06 31.63 -20.47
C ASP A 78 -27.13 30.41 -20.53
N ILE A 79 -27.24 29.62 -21.60
CA ILE A 79 -26.36 28.46 -21.84
C ILE A 79 -24.92 28.93 -22.06
N PHE A 80 -24.72 29.95 -22.88
CA PHE A 80 -23.41 30.51 -23.17
C PHE A 80 -22.80 31.16 -21.92
N ALA A 81 -23.58 31.92 -21.15
CA ALA A 81 -23.15 32.50 -19.89
C ALA A 81 -22.71 31.42 -18.89
N GLY A 82 -23.52 30.38 -18.70
CA GLY A 82 -23.20 29.26 -17.82
C GLY A 82 -22.00 28.41 -18.30
N LEU A 83 -21.82 28.29 -19.62
CA LEU A 83 -20.65 27.63 -20.19
C LEU A 83 -19.37 28.46 -19.97
N VAL A 84 -19.45 29.79 -20.16
CA VAL A 84 -18.33 30.71 -19.93
C VAL A 84 -17.93 30.72 -18.46
N THR A 85 -18.88 30.74 -17.52
CA THR A 85 -18.57 30.65 -16.09
C THR A 85 -17.96 29.30 -15.73
N SER A 86 -18.49 28.19 -16.24
CA SER A 86 -17.94 26.84 -16.02
C SER A 86 -16.53 26.66 -16.61
N ILE A 87 -16.29 27.16 -17.82
CA ILE A 87 -14.96 27.15 -18.43
C ILE A 87 -14.01 28.08 -17.66
N GLY A 88 -14.48 29.25 -17.23
CA GLY A 88 -13.70 30.20 -16.45
C GLY A 88 -13.23 29.61 -15.11
N THR A 89 -14.12 28.93 -14.39
CA THR A 89 -13.76 28.22 -13.15
C THR A 89 -12.80 27.06 -13.43
N ALA A 90 -13.07 26.24 -14.45
CA ALA A 90 -12.18 25.15 -14.84
C ALA A 90 -10.76 25.63 -15.22
N ILE A 91 -10.64 26.71 -16.00
CA ILE A 91 -9.36 27.32 -16.37
C ILE A 91 -8.64 27.85 -15.13
N ARG A 92 -9.37 28.51 -14.21
CA ARG A 92 -8.81 29.00 -12.94
C ARG A 92 -8.20 27.85 -12.13
N TYR A 93 -8.91 26.74 -11.99
CA TYR A 93 -8.39 25.57 -11.27
C TYR A 93 -7.24 24.90 -12.01
N TRP A 94 -7.32 24.75 -13.33
CA TRP A 94 -6.23 24.19 -14.12
C TRP A 94 -4.96 25.02 -13.99
N PHE A 95 -5.04 26.34 -14.13
CA PHE A 95 -3.90 27.25 -13.93
C PHE A 95 -3.35 27.14 -12.51
N HIS A 96 -4.22 26.99 -11.51
CA HIS A 96 -3.79 26.85 -10.14
C HIS A 96 -3.07 25.50 -9.89
N TYR A 97 -3.69 24.37 -10.22
CA TYR A 97 -3.07 23.05 -10.04
C TYR A 97 -1.77 22.92 -10.83
N THR A 98 -1.69 23.51 -12.03
CA THR A 98 -0.43 23.55 -12.79
C THR A 98 0.62 24.41 -12.12
N LEU A 99 0.25 25.56 -11.53
CA LEU A 99 1.17 26.40 -10.76
C LEU A 99 1.68 25.69 -9.49
N VAL A 100 0.79 25.01 -8.75
CA VAL A 100 1.15 24.23 -7.55
C VAL A 100 2.07 23.06 -7.93
N ALA A 101 1.69 22.29 -8.95
CA ALA A 101 2.53 21.20 -9.46
C ALA A 101 3.90 21.73 -9.93
N PHE A 102 3.96 22.87 -10.61
CA PHE A 102 5.22 23.48 -11.02
C PHE A 102 6.07 23.96 -9.83
N ALA A 103 5.45 24.53 -8.80
CA ALA A 103 6.15 24.95 -7.60
C ALA A 103 6.74 23.76 -6.83
N TRP A 104 5.94 22.70 -6.61
CA TRP A 104 6.34 21.53 -5.81
C TRP A 104 7.20 20.53 -6.56
N LEU A 105 6.95 20.28 -7.85
CA LEU A 105 7.71 19.31 -8.65
C LEU A 105 8.84 19.95 -9.44
N GLY A 106 8.86 21.27 -9.59
CA GLY A 106 9.91 22.02 -10.27
C GLY A 106 10.74 22.86 -9.30
N VAL A 107 10.15 23.95 -8.80
CA VAL A 107 10.90 24.99 -8.05
C VAL A 107 11.52 24.45 -6.75
N VAL A 108 10.77 23.73 -5.91
CA VAL A 108 11.29 23.20 -4.64
C VAL A 108 12.44 22.20 -4.84
N PRO A 109 12.33 21.18 -5.72
CA PRO A 109 13.44 20.31 -6.09
C PRO A 109 14.65 21.06 -6.64
N LEU A 110 14.43 21.96 -7.60
CA LEU A 110 15.51 22.71 -8.24
C LEU A 110 16.29 23.54 -7.23
N THR A 111 15.60 24.28 -6.37
CA THR A 111 16.22 25.10 -5.32
C THR A 111 16.99 24.23 -4.32
N ALA A 112 16.40 23.12 -3.85
CA ALA A 112 17.08 22.19 -2.94
C ALA A 112 18.36 21.58 -3.56
N CYS A 113 18.32 21.19 -4.83
CA CYS A 113 19.48 20.64 -5.55
C CYS A 113 20.61 21.67 -5.67
N ARG A 114 20.27 22.90 -6.06
CA ARG A 114 21.27 23.97 -6.27
C ARG A 114 21.86 24.45 -4.96
N ILE A 115 21.06 24.55 -3.90
CA ILE A 115 21.54 24.83 -2.54
C ILE A 115 22.48 23.71 -2.07
N TYR A 116 22.10 22.44 -2.25
CA TYR A 116 22.97 21.30 -1.95
C TYR A 116 24.30 21.38 -2.72
N LYS A 117 24.27 21.57 -4.04
CA LYS A 117 25.49 21.72 -4.85
C LYS A 117 26.35 22.87 -4.36
N CYS A 118 25.77 24.03 -4.09
CA CYS A 118 26.52 25.19 -3.61
C CYS A 118 27.18 24.96 -2.25
N LEU A 119 26.47 24.33 -1.30
CA LEU A 119 27.01 24.02 0.02
C LEU A 119 28.22 23.08 -0.08
N PHE A 120 28.16 22.05 -0.92
CA PHE A 120 29.25 21.07 -1.03
C PHE A 120 30.37 21.45 -2.01
N THR A 121 30.20 22.45 -2.89
CA THR A 121 31.29 22.98 -3.74
C THR A 121 32.18 24.00 -3.02
N GLY A 122 31.72 24.57 -1.89
CA GLY A 122 32.59 25.20 -0.89
C GLY A 122 33.28 26.51 -1.27
N SER A 123 32.88 27.21 -2.34
CA SER A 123 33.47 28.50 -2.73
C SER A 123 32.60 29.69 -2.33
N VAL A 124 33.19 30.75 -1.75
CA VAL A 124 32.50 32.02 -1.41
C VAL A 124 31.92 32.68 -2.68
N SER A 125 32.58 32.49 -3.82
CA SER A 125 32.06 32.88 -5.14
C SER A 125 30.74 32.18 -5.49
N SER A 126 30.59 30.88 -5.19
CA SER A 126 29.35 30.14 -5.45
C SER A 126 28.18 30.61 -4.59
N LEU A 127 28.43 31.07 -3.36
CA LEU A 127 27.38 31.66 -2.51
C LEU A 127 26.92 33.01 -3.05
N LEU A 128 27.83 33.82 -3.59
CA LEU A 128 27.52 35.12 -4.19
C LEU A 128 26.80 34.97 -5.55
N THR A 129 27.07 33.92 -6.32
CA THR A 129 26.36 33.62 -7.57
C THR A 129 25.08 32.81 -7.37
N LEU A 130 24.80 32.29 -6.17
CA LEU A 130 23.65 31.42 -5.86
C LEU A 130 22.30 31.96 -6.38
N PRO A 131 21.95 33.26 -6.26
CA PRO A 131 20.70 33.78 -6.82
C PRO A 131 20.64 33.71 -8.35
N LEU A 132 21.77 33.90 -9.02
CA LEU A 132 21.88 33.83 -10.49
C LEU A 132 21.89 32.38 -10.96
N ASP A 133 22.61 31.50 -10.25
CA ASP A 133 22.65 30.07 -10.50
C ASP A 133 21.30 29.41 -10.22
N MET A 134 20.50 29.92 -9.28
CA MET A 134 19.13 29.45 -9.01
C MET A 134 18.16 29.73 -10.17
N LEU A 135 18.46 30.72 -11.03
CA LEU A 135 17.68 31.06 -12.22
C LEU A 135 18.25 30.47 -13.53
N SER A 136 19.40 29.80 -13.47
CA SER A 136 20.01 29.17 -14.65
C SER A 136 19.09 28.09 -15.25
N THR A 137 18.97 28.02 -16.58
CA THR A 137 18.15 27.02 -17.28
C THR A 137 18.94 25.78 -17.70
N GLN A 138 20.24 25.71 -17.37
CA GLN A 138 21.08 24.57 -17.72
C GLN A 138 20.72 23.33 -16.88
N ASN A 139 20.64 22.16 -17.51
CA ASN A 139 20.40 20.87 -16.86
C ASN A 139 19.17 20.80 -15.94
N LEU A 140 18.12 21.60 -16.22
CA LEU A 140 16.88 21.68 -15.43
C LEU A 140 16.32 20.31 -15.03
N LEU A 141 16.17 19.39 -15.98
CA LEU A 141 15.59 18.07 -15.70
C LEU A 141 16.46 17.24 -14.74
N ALA A 142 17.78 17.23 -14.95
CA ALA A 142 18.70 16.47 -14.10
C ALA A 142 18.79 17.06 -12.68
N ASP A 143 18.86 18.40 -12.58
CA ASP A 143 18.85 19.11 -11.30
C ASP A 143 17.54 18.88 -10.54
N CYS A 144 16.41 18.88 -11.26
CA CYS A 144 15.10 18.65 -10.69
C CYS A 144 14.96 17.23 -10.13
N LEU A 145 15.39 16.21 -10.88
CA LEU A 145 15.36 14.82 -10.43
C LEU A 145 16.27 14.59 -9.20
N GLN A 146 17.50 15.14 -9.23
CA GLN A 146 18.40 15.12 -8.08
C GLN A 146 17.81 15.88 -6.89
N GLY A 147 17.16 17.00 -7.16
CA GLY A 147 16.43 17.80 -6.20
C GLY A 147 15.29 17.06 -5.52
N CYS A 148 14.50 16.31 -6.29
CA CYS A 148 13.41 15.49 -5.75
C CYS A 148 13.95 14.48 -4.75
N PHE A 149 15.12 13.88 -5.05
CA PHE A 149 15.79 12.98 -4.13
C PHE A 149 16.23 13.70 -2.84
N VAL A 150 16.88 14.87 -2.96
CA VAL A 150 17.30 15.68 -1.80
C VAL A 150 16.11 16.11 -0.94
N VAL A 151 15.02 16.58 -1.55
CA VAL A 151 13.78 16.96 -0.86
C VAL A 151 13.15 15.77 -0.15
N THR A 152 13.14 14.59 -0.80
CA THR A 152 12.64 13.36 -0.18
C THR A 152 13.47 12.99 1.05
N CYS A 153 14.80 13.02 0.94
CA CYS A 153 15.69 12.71 2.07
C CYS A 153 15.53 13.71 3.24
N THR A 154 15.43 15.00 2.95
CA THR A 154 15.26 16.05 3.97
C THR A 154 13.89 15.97 4.64
N LEU A 155 12.82 15.68 3.89
CA LEU A 155 11.49 15.43 4.43
C LEU A 155 11.45 14.17 5.32
N CYS A 156 12.06 13.07 4.88
CA CYS A 156 12.20 11.86 5.70
C CYS A 156 12.99 12.14 6.99
N ALA A 157 14.07 12.92 6.93
CA ALA A 157 14.83 13.32 8.11
C ALA A 157 13.99 14.18 9.06
N PHE A 158 13.24 15.15 8.54
CA PHE A 158 12.36 16.00 9.33
C PHE A 158 11.26 15.19 10.04
N ILE A 159 10.56 14.31 9.31
CA ILE A 159 9.56 13.40 9.90
C ILE A 159 10.19 12.52 10.97
N SER A 160 11.38 11.98 10.73
CA SER A 160 12.10 11.15 11.70
C SER A 160 12.46 11.93 12.97
N LEU A 161 12.79 13.22 12.87
CA LEU A 161 13.07 14.08 14.03
C LEU A 161 11.81 14.40 14.83
N VAL A 162 10.70 14.73 14.16
CA VAL A 162 9.40 14.97 14.81
C VAL A 162 8.95 13.72 15.54
N TRP A 163 9.04 12.57 14.88
CA TRP A 163 8.71 11.28 15.48
C TRP A 163 9.64 10.93 16.65
N LEU A 164 10.96 11.18 16.54
CA LEU A 164 11.90 10.96 17.65
C LEU A 164 11.57 11.88 18.85
N ARG A 165 11.19 13.13 18.60
CA ARG A 165 10.72 14.05 19.65
C ARG A 165 9.49 13.48 20.35
N GLU A 166 8.49 13.02 19.60
CA GLU A 166 7.29 12.39 20.18
C GLU A 166 7.65 11.18 21.04
N GLN A 167 8.58 10.34 20.58
CA GLN A 167 9.07 9.19 21.35
C GLN A 167 9.76 9.59 22.65
N ILE A 168 10.55 10.68 22.66
CA ILE A 168 11.18 11.20 23.88
C ILE A 168 10.13 11.78 24.84
N VAL A 169 9.11 12.47 24.32
CA VAL A 169 8.05 13.10 25.13
C VAL A 169 7.11 12.05 25.74
N HIS A 170 6.71 11.03 24.99
CA HIS A 170 5.78 9.99 25.45
C HIS A 170 6.47 8.82 26.18
N GLY A 171 7.67 8.43 25.75
CA GLY A 171 8.45 7.33 26.35
C GLY A 171 9.24 7.72 27.59
N GLY A 172 9.30 9.02 27.92
CA GLY A 172 10.10 9.56 29.01
C GLY A 172 11.56 9.79 28.60
N ALA A 173 12.16 10.86 29.11
CA ALA A 173 13.57 11.14 28.85
C ALA A 173 14.48 10.17 29.63
N PRO A 174 15.72 9.94 29.17
CA PRO A 174 16.69 9.19 29.97
C PRO A 174 16.92 9.83 31.33
N GLN A 175 17.10 9.01 32.37
CA GLN A 175 17.31 9.45 33.75
C GLN A 175 18.50 10.42 33.92
N TRP A 176 19.52 10.32 33.06
CA TRP A 176 20.68 11.22 33.07
C TRP A 176 20.39 12.62 32.49
N LEU A 177 19.27 12.78 31.76
CA LEU A 177 18.78 14.03 31.18
C LEU A 177 17.81 14.78 32.12
N GLU A 178 17.01 14.05 32.90
CA GLU A 178 16.03 14.57 33.87
C GLU A 178 16.47 14.32 35.32
N GLN A 179 17.37 15.16 35.83
CA GLN A 179 17.89 15.02 37.20
C GLN A 179 17.11 15.85 38.26
N ASN A 180 16.06 16.59 37.90
CA ASN A 180 15.33 17.52 38.81
C ASN A 180 13.79 17.43 38.70
N GLN A 181 13.19 16.25 38.78
CA GLN A 181 11.76 16.15 39.08
C GLN A 181 11.62 15.54 40.49
N PRO A 182 10.83 16.13 41.42
CA PRO A 182 10.59 15.51 42.72
C PRO A 182 9.97 14.11 42.52
N PRO A 183 10.23 13.14 43.42
CA PRO A 183 9.82 11.76 43.22
C PRO A 183 8.30 11.69 43.09
N LEU A 184 7.83 11.17 41.94
CA LEU A 184 6.48 10.64 41.82
C LEU A 184 6.34 9.51 42.84
N VAL A 185 5.37 9.66 43.73
CA VAL A 185 4.99 8.67 44.75
C VAL A 185 4.77 7.32 44.05
N PRO A 186 5.46 6.24 44.43
CA PRO A 186 5.19 4.92 43.88
C PRO A 186 3.78 4.50 44.30
N ASN A 187 2.92 4.21 43.32
CA ASN A 187 1.62 3.62 43.59
C ASN A 187 1.84 2.27 44.29
N GLN A 188 1.43 2.19 45.55
CA GLN A 188 1.70 1.08 46.44
C GLN A 188 0.71 -0.06 46.14
N GLN A 189 0.98 -0.84 45.09
CA GLN A 189 0.33 -2.14 44.89
C GLN A 189 1.02 -3.18 45.76
N ASN A 190 0.56 -3.34 47.01
CA ASN A 190 0.54 -4.60 47.77
C ASN A 190 0.01 -4.36 49.20
N GLY A 191 -1.23 -4.78 49.46
CA GLY A 191 -1.84 -4.91 50.78
C GLY A 191 -3.10 -5.80 50.68
N PRO A 192 -3.34 -6.73 51.62
CA PRO A 192 -4.19 -7.90 51.39
C PRO A 192 -5.69 -7.61 51.54
N ALA A 193 -6.48 -8.43 50.86
CA ALA A 193 -7.93 -8.42 50.88
C ALA A 193 -8.52 -8.66 52.29
N ALA A 194 -9.57 -7.92 52.63
CA ALA A 194 -10.58 -8.30 53.61
C ALA A 194 -11.97 -8.01 53.03
N ALA A 195 -12.89 -8.91 53.33
CA ALA A 195 -14.13 -9.19 52.62
C ALA A 195 -15.34 -8.35 53.11
N ASN A 196 -16.41 -8.43 52.28
CA ASN A 196 -17.84 -8.24 52.58
C ASN A 196 -18.28 -6.78 52.84
N GLU A 197 -19.34 -6.21 52.25
CA GLU A 197 -20.66 -6.72 51.85
C GLU A 197 -21.28 -5.86 50.71
N VAL A 198 -22.12 -6.49 49.90
CA VAL A 198 -23.03 -5.95 48.84
C VAL A 198 -24.47 -6.14 49.42
N PRO A 199 -25.58 -5.41 49.11
CA PRO A 199 -25.96 -4.95 47.76
C PRO A 199 -26.86 -3.67 47.63
N GLY A 200 -26.95 -3.13 46.40
CA GLY A 200 -27.92 -2.07 46.10
C GLY A 200 -27.97 -1.51 44.67
N ALA A 201 -28.06 -2.38 43.66
CA ALA A 201 -28.66 -2.19 42.32
C ALA A 201 -28.21 -1.03 41.38
N ASN A 202 -27.54 -1.45 40.28
CA ASN A 202 -27.85 -1.22 38.85
C ASN A 202 -28.29 0.18 38.36
N ALA A 203 -27.90 0.68 37.19
CA ALA A 203 -26.99 0.26 36.12
C ALA A 203 -26.99 1.38 35.07
N GLY A 204 -25.84 1.58 34.40
CA GLY A 204 -25.77 2.10 33.03
C GLY A 204 -25.91 3.62 32.84
N VAL A 205 -24.83 4.25 32.36
CA VAL A 205 -24.71 4.80 30.99
C VAL A 205 -23.55 5.78 30.99
N ASN A 206 -22.56 5.50 30.14
CA ASN A 206 -21.49 6.42 29.80
C ASN A 206 -22.08 7.64 29.08
N ALA A 207 -21.87 8.83 29.65
CA ALA A 207 -22.04 10.11 28.97
C ALA A 207 -20.69 10.82 28.97
N GLU A 208 -20.06 10.89 27.80
CA GLU A 208 -19.06 11.90 27.50
C GLU A 208 -19.77 13.26 27.38
N ALA A 209 -19.41 14.19 28.26
CA ALA A 209 -19.70 15.61 28.08
C ALA A 209 -18.67 16.44 28.87
N ALA A 210 -17.95 17.30 28.16
CA ALA A 210 -17.81 18.74 28.45
C ALA A 210 -16.48 19.26 27.88
N ALA A 211 -16.55 19.82 26.67
CA ALA A 211 -15.63 20.87 26.23
C ALA A 211 -16.31 22.21 26.50
N GLU A 212 -15.50 23.16 26.97
CA GLU A 212 -15.85 24.49 27.48
C GLU A 212 -16.59 25.39 26.48
N ALA A 213 -17.49 26.22 27.02
CA ALA A 213 -18.17 27.32 26.33
C ALA A 213 -17.39 28.64 26.49
N PRO A 214 -17.48 29.58 25.53
CA PRO A 214 -17.27 31.00 25.78
C PRO A 214 -18.60 31.77 25.92
N ALA A 215 -18.55 32.81 26.77
CA ALA A 215 -19.63 33.71 27.18
C ALA A 215 -20.04 34.74 26.09
N PRO A 216 -21.15 35.50 26.27
CA PRO A 216 -21.90 36.14 25.19
C PRO A 216 -21.42 37.56 24.84
N ALA A 217 -21.69 37.99 23.61
CA ALA A 217 -21.60 39.39 23.19
C ALA A 217 -23.00 39.95 22.86
N ASP A 218 -23.24 41.18 23.32
CA ASP A 218 -24.47 41.99 23.23
C ASP A 218 -24.82 42.45 21.78
N PRO A 219 -26.05 42.96 21.55
CA PRO A 219 -26.70 42.95 20.24
C PRO A 219 -26.37 44.18 19.38
N ALA A 220 -26.36 43.99 18.06
CA ALA A 220 -26.33 45.05 17.05
C ALA A 220 -27.61 45.01 16.19
N PRO A 221 -28.00 46.15 15.58
CA PRO A 221 -29.40 46.54 15.38
C PRO A 221 -30.04 46.06 14.07
N ASP A 222 -31.37 46.15 14.06
CA ASP A 222 -32.30 45.84 12.98
C ASP A 222 -31.93 46.44 11.60
N GLY A 223 -32.14 45.63 10.56
CA GLY A 223 -32.39 46.13 9.20
C GLY A 223 -31.66 45.43 8.05
N LEU A 224 -32.00 44.16 7.74
CA LEU A 224 -31.68 43.50 6.47
C LEU A 224 -32.81 42.49 6.09
N PRO A 225 -33.04 42.21 4.79
CA PRO A 225 -34.23 41.50 4.29
C PRO A 225 -34.23 40.01 4.66
N PRO A 226 -35.39 39.32 4.59
CA PRO A 226 -35.50 37.92 5.00
C PRO A 226 -34.59 37.01 4.16
N ALA A 227 -33.81 36.16 4.85
CA ALA A 227 -32.93 35.16 4.27
C ALA A 227 -33.73 34.02 3.60
N ASP A 228 -33.21 33.54 2.46
CA ASP A 228 -33.79 32.46 1.67
C ASP A 228 -33.89 31.12 2.43
N PRO A 229 -34.86 30.24 2.10
CA PRO A 229 -35.01 28.92 2.71
C PRO A 229 -33.83 28.00 2.37
N PRO A 230 -33.49 27.01 3.22
CA PRO A 230 -32.36 26.12 2.99
C PRO A 230 -32.63 25.17 1.82
N GLU A 231 -31.77 25.22 0.80
CA GLU A 231 -31.67 24.26 -0.30
C GLU A 231 -31.50 22.83 0.23
N ALA A 232 -32.58 22.06 0.23
CA ALA A 232 -32.57 20.64 0.52
C ALA A 232 -32.94 19.90 -0.76
N GLY A 233 -31.91 19.43 -1.46
CA GLY A 233 -32.02 18.65 -2.68
C GLY A 233 -30.85 18.80 -3.66
N GLN A 234 -29.69 19.22 -3.16
CA GLN A 234 -28.51 19.56 -3.97
C GLN A 234 -27.30 18.68 -3.62
N GLU A 235 -27.47 17.44 -3.14
CA GLU A 235 -26.30 16.58 -2.89
C GLU A 235 -25.63 16.05 -4.16
N ASP A 236 -26.28 16.09 -5.33
CA ASP A 236 -25.65 15.75 -6.62
C ASP A 236 -25.20 16.98 -7.45
N LEU A 237 -25.44 18.22 -6.99
CA LEU A 237 -25.08 19.45 -7.71
C LEU A 237 -24.33 20.51 -6.87
N ASN A 238 -24.51 20.54 -5.54
CA ASN A 238 -23.75 21.40 -4.61
C ASN A 238 -22.48 20.71 -4.06
N TRP A 239 -21.95 19.75 -4.80
CA TRP A 239 -20.60 19.24 -4.54
C TRP A 239 -19.51 20.19 -5.09
N ASN A 240 -19.90 21.29 -5.78
CA ASN A 240 -18.96 22.08 -6.56
C ASN A 240 -18.88 23.60 -6.26
N ALA A 241 -19.47 24.10 -5.18
CA ALA A 241 -19.32 25.53 -4.82
C ALA A 241 -18.68 25.72 -3.44
N LEU A 242 -19.22 25.05 -2.40
CA LEU A 242 -18.73 25.17 -1.03
C LEU A 242 -17.31 24.61 -0.83
N GLU A 243 -16.94 23.55 -1.55
CA GLU A 243 -15.56 23.04 -1.54
C GLU A 243 -14.58 23.96 -2.23
N TRP A 244 -15.04 24.76 -3.18
CA TRP A 244 -14.16 25.51 -4.05
C TRP A 244 -13.87 26.91 -3.52
N ASP A 245 -14.75 27.47 -2.71
CA ASP A 245 -14.47 28.63 -1.85
C ASP A 245 -13.55 28.24 -0.68
N ARG A 246 -13.70 27.01 -0.15
CA ARG A 246 -12.76 26.44 0.83
C ARG A 246 -11.38 26.18 0.23
N ALA A 247 -11.34 25.66 -1.01
CA ALA A 247 -10.11 25.57 -1.78
C ALA A 247 -9.51 26.95 -2.01
N ALA A 248 -10.32 27.99 -2.28
CA ALA A 248 -9.89 29.38 -2.45
C ALA A 248 -9.22 30.00 -1.21
N GLU A 249 -9.69 29.66 -0.01
CA GLU A 249 -9.00 30.01 1.23
C GLU A 249 -7.71 29.18 1.41
N GLU A 250 -7.70 27.88 1.08
CA GLU A 250 -6.48 27.05 1.03
C GLU A 250 -5.43 27.57 0.00
N LEU A 251 -5.85 28.26 -1.08
CA LEU A 251 -4.98 28.80 -2.15
C LEU A 251 -3.95 29.83 -1.67
N THR A 252 -4.30 30.64 -0.65
CA THR A 252 -3.40 31.70 -0.13
C THR A 252 -2.37 31.12 0.84
N TRP A 253 -2.73 30.03 1.52
CA TRP A 253 -1.88 29.32 2.46
C TRP A 253 -0.71 28.59 1.76
N GLU A 254 -0.90 28.03 0.56
CA GLU A 254 0.16 27.26 -0.13
C GLU A 254 1.38 28.07 -0.59
N ARG A 255 1.23 29.37 -0.90
CA ARG A 255 2.36 30.21 -1.37
C ARG A 255 3.35 30.54 -0.25
N GLU A 256 2.86 30.78 0.96
CA GLU A 256 3.71 31.04 2.13
C GLU A 256 4.47 29.77 2.55
N HIS A 257 3.86 28.59 2.40
CA HIS A 257 4.51 27.32 2.70
C HIS A 257 5.72 27.00 1.81
N VAL A 258 5.76 27.39 0.52
CA VAL A 258 6.92 27.11 -0.35
C VAL A 258 8.20 27.74 0.19
N PHE A 259 8.14 29.01 0.63
CA PHE A 259 9.30 29.69 1.21
C PHE A 259 9.74 29.06 2.54
N TRP A 260 8.78 28.71 3.40
CA TRP A 260 9.06 28.00 4.66
C TRP A 260 9.69 26.62 4.40
N VAL A 261 9.20 25.88 3.40
CA VAL A 261 9.71 24.57 3.01
C VAL A 261 11.13 24.67 2.46
N VAL A 262 11.42 25.65 1.58
CA VAL A 262 12.79 25.87 1.07
C VAL A 262 13.74 26.26 2.21
N SER A 263 13.30 27.14 3.12
CA SER A 263 14.10 27.55 4.28
C SER A 263 14.37 26.39 5.24
N LEU A 264 13.34 25.58 5.55
CA LEU A 264 13.45 24.40 6.39
C LEU A 264 14.36 23.34 5.76
N ASN A 265 14.21 23.07 4.45
CA ASN A 265 15.07 22.16 3.72
C ASN A 265 16.53 22.62 3.76
N THR A 266 16.78 23.92 3.57
CA THR A 266 18.12 24.50 3.66
C THR A 266 18.73 24.28 5.06
N LEU A 267 17.96 24.55 6.11
CA LEU A 267 18.39 24.32 7.49
C LEU A 267 18.69 22.85 7.77
N VAL A 268 17.83 21.93 7.30
CA VAL A 268 18.04 20.48 7.48
C VAL A 268 19.30 20.01 6.75
N ILE A 269 19.53 20.46 5.50
CA ILE A 269 20.75 20.13 4.75
C ILE A 269 21.98 20.66 5.49
N LEU A 270 21.92 21.90 5.98
CA LEU A 270 23.05 22.51 6.68
C LEU A 270 23.40 21.76 7.97
N VAL A 271 22.40 21.45 8.79
CA VAL A 271 22.61 20.82 10.11
C VAL A 271 22.93 19.33 10.00
N PHE A 272 22.24 18.58 9.15
CA PHE A 272 22.32 17.11 9.10
C PHE A 272 23.17 16.56 7.95
N ALA A 273 23.56 17.36 6.97
CA ALA A 273 24.46 16.90 5.90
C ALA A 273 25.79 17.67 5.91
N PHE A 274 25.72 19.00 5.80
CA PHE A 274 26.91 19.84 5.67
C PHE A 274 27.79 19.83 6.93
N CYS A 275 27.24 20.10 8.12
CA CYS A 275 28.02 20.14 9.36
C CYS A 275 28.76 18.81 9.65
N PRO A 276 28.10 17.63 9.65
CA PRO A 276 28.79 16.37 9.87
C PRO A 276 29.85 16.09 8.80
N TYR A 277 29.55 16.33 7.51
CA TYR A 277 30.52 16.11 6.44
C TYR A 277 31.80 16.93 6.63
N HIS A 278 31.68 18.23 6.91
CA HIS A 278 32.86 19.08 7.10
C HIS A 278 33.65 18.72 8.36
N ILE A 279 32.98 18.40 9.48
CA ILE A 279 33.66 17.91 10.69
C ILE A 279 34.48 16.65 10.37
N GLY A 280 33.90 15.73 9.61
CA GLY A 280 34.59 14.54 9.11
C GLY A 280 35.77 14.90 8.22
N HIS A 281 35.55 15.71 7.18
CA HIS A 281 36.55 16.09 6.18
C HIS A 281 37.76 16.76 6.83
N PHE A 282 37.55 17.74 7.71
CA PHE A 282 38.65 18.38 8.45
C PHE A 282 39.46 17.39 9.28
N SER A 283 38.80 16.37 9.83
CA SER A 283 39.47 15.34 10.64
C SER A 283 40.25 14.35 9.77
N VAL A 284 39.73 14.00 8.59
CA VAL A 284 40.43 13.15 7.61
C VAL A 284 41.71 13.83 7.13
N VAL A 285 41.61 15.10 6.73
CA VAL A 285 42.74 15.93 6.30
C VAL A 285 43.74 16.08 7.45
N GLY A 286 43.26 16.39 8.66
CA GLY A 286 44.10 16.58 9.84
C GLY A 286 44.86 15.32 10.32
N LEU A 287 44.30 14.12 10.08
CA LEU A 287 44.92 12.84 10.42
C LEU A 287 45.72 12.20 9.28
N GLY A 288 45.65 12.76 8.06
CA GLY A 288 46.36 12.24 6.89
C GLY A 288 45.78 10.95 6.30
N PHE A 289 44.47 10.69 6.46
CA PHE A 289 43.80 9.47 5.96
C PHE A 289 43.15 9.62 4.58
N GLU A 290 43.41 10.72 3.86
CA GLU A 290 42.75 11.02 2.59
C GLU A 290 42.86 9.89 1.55
N ASP A 291 44.05 9.29 1.41
CA ASP A 291 44.29 8.27 0.39
C ASP A 291 43.49 6.98 0.65
N TYR A 292 43.33 6.61 1.93
CA TYR A 292 42.54 5.43 2.32
C TYR A 292 41.05 5.64 2.09
N ILE A 293 40.55 6.85 2.31
CA ILE A 293 39.12 7.16 2.13
C ILE A 293 38.79 7.31 0.65
N LYS A 294 39.67 7.94 -0.15
CA LYS A 294 39.53 7.99 -1.61
C LYS A 294 39.52 6.59 -2.24
N ALA A 295 40.27 5.65 -1.67
CA ALA A 295 40.27 4.24 -2.11
C ALA A 295 38.95 3.48 -1.81
N SER A 296 38.08 4.00 -0.94
CA SER A 296 36.84 3.31 -0.54
C SER A 296 35.69 3.42 -1.55
N HIS A 297 35.85 4.19 -2.65
CA HIS A 297 34.80 4.58 -3.60
C HIS A 297 33.62 5.40 -3.01
N PHE A 298 33.49 5.47 -1.68
CA PHE A 298 32.40 6.14 -0.96
C PHE A 298 32.92 7.23 0.01
N ASP A 299 33.86 8.03 -0.46
CA ASP A 299 34.49 9.10 0.33
C ASP A 299 33.45 9.96 1.08
N GLY A 300 32.44 10.46 0.36
CA GLY A 300 31.37 11.27 0.96
C GLY A 300 30.64 10.61 2.13
N LEU A 301 30.29 9.32 2.00
CA LEU A 301 29.56 8.60 3.04
C LEU A 301 30.45 8.30 4.24
N VAL A 302 31.67 7.79 4.01
CA VAL A 302 32.62 7.46 5.07
C VAL A 302 33.01 8.70 5.86
N THR A 303 33.32 9.80 5.16
CA THR A 303 33.64 11.09 5.75
C THR A 303 32.48 11.63 6.58
N THR A 304 31.23 11.51 6.10
CA THR A 304 30.04 11.94 6.86
C THR A 304 29.81 11.09 8.12
N ILE A 305 29.93 9.76 8.04
CA ILE A 305 29.78 8.86 9.19
C ILE A 305 30.85 9.16 10.25
N LEU A 306 32.10 9.34 9.83
CA LEU A 306 33.19 9.74 10.71
C LEU A 306 32.87 11.08 11.39
N GLY A 307 32.36 12.05 10.63
CA GLY A 307 31.91 13.34 11.15
C GLY A 307 30.83 13.22 12.21
N TYR A 308 29.83 12.36 12.01
CA TYR A 308 28.80 12.08 13.03
C TYR A 308 29.35 11.42 14.29
N ILE A 309 30.31 10.49 14.16
CA ILE A 309 30.98 9.85 15.29
C ILE A 309 31.75 10.89 16.11
N LEU A 310 32.50 11.77 15.44
CA LEU A 310 33.24 12.85 16.07
C LEU A 310 32.31 13.90 16.69
N LEU A 311 31.21 14.25 16.02
CA LEU A 311 30.18 15.14 16.56
C LEU A 311 29.57 14.54 17.84
N ALA A 312 29.25 13.25 17.85
CA ALA A 312 28.76 12.56 19.05
C ALA A 312 29.78 12.62 20.19
N GLY A 313 31.07 12.38 19.90
CA GLY A 313 32.16 12.49 20.87
C GLY A 313 32.30 13.90 21.46
N ASN A 314 32.25 14.93 20.61
CA ASN A 314 32.30 16.32 21.04
C ASN A 314 31.07 16.71 21.89
N LEU A 315 29.87 16.25 21.53
CA LEU A 315 28.65 16.47 22.32
C LEU A 315 28.75 15.81 23.70
N ILE A 316 29.34 14.62 23.82
CA ILE A 316 29.61 13.97 25.10
C ILE A 316 30.56 14.83 25.95
N LEU A 317 31.65 15.34 25.34
CA LEU A 317 32.62 16.19 26.02
C LEU A 317 31.98 17.50 26.50
N PHE A 318 31.17 18.16 25.66
CA PHE A 318 30.45 19.37 26.03
C PHE A 318 29.39 19.12 27.09
N HIS A 319 28.72 17.96 27.07
CA HIS A 319 27.78 17.57 28.13
C HIS A 319 28.52 17.39 29.47
N ALA A 320 29.70 16.76 29.46
CA ALA A 320 30.54 16.62 30.66
C ALA A 320 31.01 17.99 31.17
N PHE A 321 31.47 18.88 30.29
CA PHE A 321 31.88 20.24 30.64
C PHE A 321 30.72 21.08 31.21
N ALA A 322 29.55 21.05 30.57
CA ALA A 322 28.36 21.75 31.07
C ALA A 322 27.90 21.20 32.43
N SER A 323 28.12 19.91 32.69
CA SER A 323 27.90 19.31 34.01
C SER A 323 28.89 19.82 35.06
N LEU A 324 30.15 20.04 34.70
CA LEU A 324 31.16 20.63 35.59
C LEU A 324 30.82 22.09 35.95
N VAL A 325 30.38 22.88 34.96
CA VAL A 325 30.03 24.31 35.12
C VAL A 325 28.61 24.50 35.71
N ARG A 326 27.86 23.41 35.96
CA ARG A 326 26.47 23.42 36.49
C ARG A 326 25.47 24.21 35.64
N PHE A 327 25.71 24.37 34.34
CA PHE A 327 24.81 25.10 33.46
C PHE A 327 23.69 24.19 32.92
N GLN A 328 22.60 24.08 33.69
CA GLN A 328 21.56 23.07 33.48
C GLN A 328 20.84 23.14 32.12
N ARG A 329 20.60 24.35 31.60
CA ARG A 329 19.94 24.54 30.29
C ARG A 329 20.80 24.03 29.14
N CYS A 330 22.08 24.39 29.12
CA CYS A 330 23.03 23.92 28.10
C CYS A 330 23.24 22.40 28.20
N ARG A 331 23.39 21.86 29.42
CA ARG A 331 23.50 20.41 29.64
C ARG A 331 22.30 19.65 29.04
N ARG A 332 21.07 20.12 29.27
CA ARG A 332 19.86 19.51 28.69
C ARG A 332 19.85 19.60 27.16
N LEU A 333 20.14 20.77 26.58
CA LEU A 333 20.16 20.97 25.14
C LEU A 333 21.20 20.05 24.45
N VAL A 334 22.44 20.03 24.95
CA VAL A 334 23.52 19.18 24.44
C VAL A 334 23.17 17.70 24.58
N GLY A 335 22.52 17.31 25.69
CA GLY A 335 22.01 15.95 25.89
C GLY A 335 20.97 15.53 24.85
N VAL A 336 20.03 16.41 24.49
CA VAL A 336 19.03 16.14 23.43
C VAL A 336 19.72 16.00 22.07
N PHE A 337 20.64 16.90 21.72
CA PHE A 337 21.40 16.79 20.46
C PHE A 337 22.21 15.50 20.38
N TYR A 338 22.82 15.07 21.49
CA TYR A 338 23.52 13.79 21.57
C TYR A 338 22.57 12.61 21.31
N ILE A 339 21.37 12.61 21.89
CA ILE A 339 20.37 11.55 21.65
C ILE A 339 20.00 11.48 20.17
N VAL A 340 19.75 12.63 19.53
CA VAL A 340 19.44 12.69 18.09
C VAL A 340 20.57 12.04 17.27
N VAL A 341 21.81 12.48 17.46
CA VAL A 341 22.97 11.93 16.72
C VAL A 341 23.17 10.43 17.02
N LYS A 342 23.06 10.03 18.29
CA LYS A 342 23.20 8.64 18.73
C LYS A 342 22.16 7.74 18.06
N VAL A 343 20.89 8.12 18.09
CA VAL A 343 19.81 7.32 17.48
C VAL A 343 20.00 7.25 15.96
N SER A 344 20.34 8.35 15.29
CA SER A 344 20.65 8.33 13.85
C SER A 344 21.78 7.37 13.50
N LEU A 345 22.89 7.38 14.25
CA LEU A 345 24.01 6.45 14.03
C LEU A 345 23.62 4.99 14.27
N LEU A 346 22.84 4.71 15.32
CA LEU A 346 22.36 3.34 15.61
C LEU A 346 21.38 2.84 14.54
N VAL A 347 20.54 3.73 13.98
CA VAL A 347 19.66 3.39 12.86
C VAL A 347 20.45 3.06 11.60
N VAL A 348 21.48 3.84 11.25
CA VAL A 348 22.37 3.53 10.12
C VAL A 348 23.08 2.19 10.33
N MET A 349 23.50 1.88 11.55
CA MET A 349 24.11 0.60 11.90
C MET A 349 23.11 -0.58 11.76
N GLU A 350 21.92 -0.50 12.33
CA GLU A 350 20.94 -1.60 12.34
C GLU A 350 20.19 -1.77 11.00
N ILE A 351 19.85 -0.70 10.30
CA ILE A 351 19.05 -0.73 9.05
C ILE A 351 19.94 -0.66 7.81
N GLY A 352 21.07 0.05 7.87
CA GLY A 352 22.01 0.14 6.75
C GLY A 352 23.04 -0.99 6.75
N LEU A 353 23.90 -0.99 7.78
CA LEU A 353 25.09 -1.83 7.81
C LEU A 353 24.77 -3.32 8.05
N PHE A 354 23.87 -3.64 8.98
CA PHE A 354 23.56 -5.04 9.30
C PHE A 354 23.05 -5.84 8.09
N PRO A 355 22.03 -5.38 7.34
CA PRO A 355 21.58 -6.08 6.13
C PRO A 355 22.66 -6.15 5.05
N LEU A 356 23.44 -5.09 4.87
CA LEU A 356 24.56 -5.10 3.93
C LEU A 356 25.56 -6.22 4.24
N ILE A 357 25.95 -6.39 5.50
CA ILE A 357 26.84 -7.49 5.93
C ILE A 357 26.19 -8.84 5.62
N CYS A 358 24.91 -9.02 5.93
CA CYS A 358 24.20 -10.26 5.61
C CYS A 358 24.15 -10.54 4.10
N GLY A 359 23.96 -9.51 3.27
CA GLY A 359 24.01 -9.60 1.82
C GLY A 359 25.36 -10.08 1.30
N TRP A 360 26.46 -9.52 1.81
CA TRP A 360 27.82 -9.97 1.48
C TRP A 360 28.07 -11.42 1.89
N TRP A 361 27.61 -11.84 3.06
CA TRP A 361 27.71 -13.25 3.46
C TRP A 361 26.99 -14.17 2.48
N LEU A 362 25.78 -13.80 2.04
CA LEU A 362 25.02 -14.58 1.06
C LEU A 362 25.71 -14.64 -0.30
N ASP A 363 26.19 -13.51 -0.84
CA ASP A 363 26.89 -13.49 -2.14
C ASP A 363 28.15 -14.36 -2.09
N ILE A 364 29.04 -14.14 -1.11
CA ILE A 364 30.29 -14.89 -0.95
C ILE A 364 30.04 -16.39 -0.81
N CYS A 365 29.02 -16.78 -0.03
CA CYS A 365 28.66 -18.19 0.15
C CYS A 365 28.01 -18.81 -1.10
N SER A 366 27.48 -18.00 -2.02
CA SER A 366 26.78 -18.44 -3.23
C SER A 366 27.67 -18.45 -4.48
N LEU A 367 28.91 -17.95 -4.44
CA LEU A 367 29.78 -17.79 -5.62
C LEU A 367 29.96 -19.08 -6.42
N GLU A 368 30.24 -20.18 -5.73
CA GLU A 368 30.44 -21.48 -6.36
C GLU A 368 29.16 -22.06 -6.98
N MET A 369 28.00 -21.54 -6.59
CA MET A 369 26.72 -21.93 -7.18
C MET A 369 26.56 -21.38 -8.61
N PHE A 370 27.22 -20.26 -8.91
CA PHE A 370 27.12 -19.53 -10.19
C PHE A 370 28.41 -19.58 -11.03
N ASP A 371 29.38 -20.43 -10.66
CA ASP A 371 30.73 -20.48 -11.26
C ASP A 371 31.46 -19.12 -11.25
N ALA A 372 31.18 -18.28 -10.25
CA ALA A 372 31.82 -16.99 -10.07
C ALA A 372 32.97 -17.07 -9.05
N THR A 373 34.00 -16.24 -9.22
CA THR A 373 35.10 -16.12 -8.26
C THR A 373 35.05 -14.80 -7.48
N LEU A 374 35.76 -14.72 -6.36
CA LEU A 374 35.95 -13.46 -5.63
C LEU A 374 36.60 -12.36 -6.50
N LYS A 375 37.40 -12.75 -7.50
CA LYS A 375 38.03 -11.82 -8.44
C LYS A 375 36.99 -11.18 -9.36
N ASP A 376 36.06 -11.98 -9.90
CA ASP A 376 34.99 -11.49 -10.76
C ASP A 376 34.05 -10.55 -9.99
N ARG A 377 33.79 -10.87 -8.72
CA ARG A 377 33.03 -9.98 -7.83
C ARG A 377 33.74 -8.68 -7.53
N LYS A 378 35.05 -8.72 -7.27
CA LYS A 378 35.85 -7.50 -7.09
C LYS A 378 35.78 -6.62 -8.34
N GLN A 379 35.94 -7.19 -9.53
CA GLN A 379 35.81 -6.44 -10.79
C GLN A 379 34.38 -5.86 -10.98
N SER A 380 33.35 -6.61 -10.59
CA SER A 380 31.97 -6.09 -10.61
C SER A 380 31.77 -4.94 -9.61
N PHE A 381 32.41 -4.99 -8.44
CA PHE A 381 32.37 -3.92 -7.45
C PHE A 381 33.10 -2.67 -7.95
N ASP A 382 34.30 -2.83 -8.51
CA ASP A 382 35.12 -1.73 -9.02
C ASP A 382 34.44 -1.02 -10.21
N SER A 383 33.67 -1.75 -11.03
CA SER A 383 32.94 -1.18 -12.17
C SER A 383 31.64 -0.45 -11.76
N ALA A 384 30.92 -0.94 -10.74
CA ALA A 384 29.68 -0.35 -10.28
C ALA A 384 29.51 -0.46 -8.74
N PRO A 385 30.27 0.32 -7.95
CA PRO A 385 30.32 0.16 -6.50
C PRO A 385 28.97 0.48 -5.84
N GLY A 386 28.28 1.55 -6.28
CA GLY A 386 26.97 1.94 -5.74
C GLY A 386 25.89 0.88 -5.97
N THR A 387 25.76 0.40 -7.21
CA THR A 387 24.77 -0.63 -7.57
C THR A 387 25.04 -1.94 -6.85
N THR A 388 26.31 -2.36 -6.74
CA THR A 388 26.66 -3.59 -6.03
C THR A 388 26.34 -3.46 -4.54
N MET A 389 26.70 -2.37 -3.86
CA MET A 389 26.31 -2.16 -2.45
C MET A 389 24.79 -2.18 -2.26
N PHE A 390 24.04 -1.51 -3.13
CA PHE A 390 22.58 -1.49 -3.07
C PHE A 390 21.97 -2.89 -3.22
N LEU A 391 22.45 -3.68 -4.19
CA LEU A 391 21.97 -5.04 -4.39
C LEU A 391 22.27 -5.95 -3.20
N HIS A 392 23.47 -5.85 -2.62
CA HIS A 392 23.81 -6.61 -1.40
C HIS A 392 22.93 -6.18 -0.22
N TRP A 393 22.72 -4.87 -0.02
CA TRP A 393 21.82 -4.37 1.00
C TRP A 393 20.38 -4.86 0.80
N LEU A 394 19.87 -4.84 -0.43
CA LEU A 394 18.52 -5.29 -0.77
C LEU A 394 18.33 -6.79 -0.49
N VAL A 395 19.24 -7.63 -1.00
CA VAL A 395 19.22 -9.09 -0.75
C VAL A 395 19.34 -9.38 0.74
N GLY A 396 20.21 -8.63 1.44
CA GLY A 396 20.36 -8.69 2.88
C GLY A 396 19.08 -8.34 3.64
N MET A 397 18.37 -7.28 3.22
CA MET A 397 17.10 -6.87 3.82
C MET A 397 16.02 -7.94 3.66
N VAL A 398 15.90 -8.50 2.45
CA VAL A 398 14.98 -9.60 2.17
C VAL A 398 15.30 -10.80 3.07
N TYR A 399 16.58 -11.15 3.23
CA TYR A 399 17.00 -12.21 4.14
C TYR A 399 16.66 -11.93 5.61
N VAL A 400 16.95 -10.73 6.12
CA VAL A 400 16.60 -10.33 7.49
C VAL A 400 15.09 -10.41 7.72
N PHE A 401 14.29 -9.98 6.75
CA PHE A 401 12.83 -10.06 6.81
C PHE A 401 12.32 -11.52 6.87
N TYR A 402 12.83 -12.40 6.02
CA TYR A 402 12.44 -13.83 6.04
C TYR A 402 12.91 -14.52 7.33
N PHE A 403 14.10 -14.19 7.83
CA PHE A 403 14.60 -14.70 9.09
C PHE A 403 13.72 -14.23 10.27
N ALA A 404 13.37 -12.94 10.33
CA ALA A 404 12.47 -12.41 11.35
C ALA A 404 11.10 -13.13 11.31
N SER A 405 10.55 -13.34 10.11
CA SER A 405 9.31 -14.09 9.89
C SER A 405 9.40 -15.54 10.39
N PHE A 406 10.56 -16.18 10.20
CA PHE A 406 10.83 -17.52 10.72
C PHE A 406 10.93 -17.55 12.25
N ILE A 407 11.61 -16.58 12.88
CA ILE A 407 11.66 -16.47 14.34
C ILE A 407 10.27 -16.27 14.95
N LEU A 408 9.39 -15.50 14.29
CA LEU A 408 8.00 -15.35 14.73
C LEU A 408 7.25 -16.69 14.69
N LEU A 409 7.43 -17.47 13.62
CA LEU A 409 6.86 -18.81 13.54
C LEU A 409 7.40 -19.74 14.62
N LEU A 410 8.71 -19.68 14.94
CA LEU A 410 9.29 -20.44 16.04
C LEU A 410 8.69 -20.03 17.40
N ARG A 411 8.42 -18.75 17.64
CA ARG A 411 7.76 -18.27 18.86
C ARG A 411 6.32 -18.77 19.00
N GLU A 412 5.62 -18.99 17.89
CA GLU A 412 4.27 -19.58 17.91
C GLU A 412 4.29 -21.08 18.28
N VAL A 413 5.43 -21.76 18.15
CA VAL A 413 5.58 -23.21 18.40
C VAL A 413 6.26 -23.48 19.74
N LEU A 414 7.30 -22.70 20.07
CA LEU A 414 8.13 -22.88 21.25
C LEU A 414 7.56 -22.12 22.46
N ARG A 415 7.84 -22.63 23.65
CA ARG A 415 7.47 -22.00 24.92
C ARG A 415 8.09 -20.58 25.06
N PRO A 416 7.33 -19.58 25.58
CA PRO A 416 7.86 -18.26 25.90
C PRO A 416 9.03 -18.36 26.89
N GLY A 417 10.21 -17.89 26.49
CA GLY A 417 11.45 -17.95 27.29
C GLY A 417 12.56 -18.82 26.70
N VAL A 418 12.26 -19.77 25.81
CA VAL A 418 13.31 -20.58 25.14
C VAL A 418 14.18 -19.70 24.23
N LEU A 419 13.54 -18.77 23.52
CA LEU A 419 14.19 -17.82 22.60
C LEU A 419 14.50 -16.47 23.28
N TRP A 420 14.78 -16.45 24.60
CA TRP A 420 15.02 -15.20 25.34
C TRP A 420 16.19 -14.38 24.80
N PHE A 421 17.17 -15.04 24.15
CA PHE A 421 18.35 -14.40 23.57
C PHE A 421 18.07 -13.71 22.22
N LEU A 422 16.96 -14.04 21.55
CA LEU A 422 16.52 -13.39 20.32
C LEU A 422 15.47 -12.31 20.66
N ARG A 423 15.55 -11.16 20.00
CA ARG A 423 14.62 -10.04 20.22
C ARG A 423 13.21 -10.41 19.72
N ASN A 424 12.16 -10.04 20.46
CA ASN A 424 10.78 -10.19 20.00
C ASN A 424 10.35 -8.88 19.34
N LEU A 425 10.31 -8.84 18.01
CA LEU A 425 9.94 -7.62 17.27
C LEU A 425 8.43 -7.31 17.34
N ASN A 426 7.60 -8.27 17.77
CA ASN A 426 6.13 -8.15 17.82
C ASN A 426 5.59 -7.98 19.24
N ASP A 427 6.45 -7.73 20.22
CA ASP A 427 6.01 -7.42 21.58
C ASP A 427 5.40 -6.00 21.57
N PRO A 428 4.13 -5.81 21.95
CA PRO A 428 3.48 -4.50 21.92
C PRO A 428 4.17 -3.45 22.81
N ASP A 429 4.90 -3.89 23.83
CA ASP A 429 5.67 -3.02 24.71
C ASP A 429 7.09 -2.72 24.16
N PHE A 430 7.47 -3.35 23.05
CA PHE A 430 8.78 -3.19 22.44
C PHE A 430 8.79 -2.04 21.43
N ASN A 431 9.32 -0.90 21.87
CA ASN A 431 9.64 0.23 21.01
C ASN A 431 11.15 0.26 20.70
N PRO A 432 11.59 -0.09 19.47
CA PRO A 432 13.03 -0.22 19.15
C PRO A 432 13.80 1.09 19.34
N VAL A 433 13.16 2.22 19.06
CA VAL A 433 13.79 3.54 19.20
C VAL A 433 13.86 3.99 20.65
N GLN A 434 12.88 3.65 21.49
CA GLN A 434 12.99 3.87 22.94
C GLN A 434 14.18 3.07 23.51
N GLU A 435 14.36 1.83 23.05
CA GLU A 435 15.54 1.05 23.43
C GLU A 435 16.86 1.72 23.01
N MET A 436 16.93 2.26 21.78
CA MET A 436 18.10 3.03 21.29
C MET A 436 18.36 4.31 22.09
N ILE A 437 17.33 4.95 22.64
CA ILE A 437 17.45 6.14 23.48
C ILE A 437 18.05 5.76 24.84
N HIS A 438 17.47 4.78 25.53
CA HIS A 438 17.83 4.47 26.92
C HIS A 438 19.10 3.64 27.08
N LEU A 439 19.39 2.69 26.19
CA LEU A 439 20.52 1.79 26.36
C LEU A 439 21.86 2.41 25.94
N PRO A 440 22.96 2.08 26.62
CA PRO A 440 24.28 2.59 26.25
C PRO A 440 24.80 1.92 24.95
N ILE A 441 25.62 2.65 24.18
CA ILE A 441 26.11 2.24 22.85
C ILE A 441 26.82 0.88 22.89
N TYR A 442 27.62 0.59 23.93
CA TYR A 442 28.33 -0.70 24.04
C TYR A 442 27.38 -1.91 24.06
N ARG A 443 26.17 -1.76 24.63
CA ARG A 443 25.17 -2.83 24.70
C ARG A 443 24.58 -3.10 23.32
N HIS A 444 24.35 -2.05 22.53
CA HIS A 444 23.97 -2.19 21.13
C HIS A 444 25.06 -2.84 20.31
N LEU A 445 26.31 -2.39 20.45
CA LEU A 445 27.44 -2.95 19.70
C LEU A 445 27.64 -4.44 20.00
N ARG A 446 27.59 -4.84 21.28
CA ARG A 446 27.66 -6.26 21.67
C ARG A 446 26.54 -7.09 21.03
N ARG A 447 25.32 -6.56 21.01
CA ARG A 447 24.16 -7.24 20.40
C ARG A 447 24.29 -7.32 18.89
N PHE A 448 24.75 -6.25 18.25
CA PHE A 448 25.01 -6.20 16.81
C PHE A 448 26.02 -7.28 16.41
N ILE A 449 27.14 -7.40 17.14
CA ILE A 449 28.15 -8.43 16.89
C ILE A 449 27.55 -9.83 17.05
N LEU A 450 26.77 -10.08 18.11
CA LEU A 450 26.09 -11.36 18.31
C LEU A 450 25.15 -11.68 17.15
N SER A 451 24.36 -10.71 16.68
CA SER A 451 23.46 -10.88 15.54
C SER A 451 24.23 -11.19 14.25
N VAL A 452 25.33 -10.48 13.96
CA VAL A 452 26.17 -10.77 12.78
C VAL A 452 26.70 -12.21 12.82
N VAL A 453 27.18 -12.67 13.97
CA VAL A 453 27.70 -14.05 14.14
C VAL A 453 26.59 -15.08 13.94
N VAL A 454 25.43 -14.89 14.57
CA VAL A 454 24.30 -15.84 14.46
C VAL A 454 23.81 -15.93 13.02
N PHE A 455 23.46 -14.80 12.41
CA PHE A 455 22.94 -14.78 11.04
C PHE A 455 23.97 -15.35 10.06
N GLY A 456 25.23 -14.95 10.24
CA GLY A 456 26.30 -15.47 9.42
C GLY A 456 26.47 -17.00 9.53
N SER A 457 26.55 -17.53 10.75
CA SER A 457 26.72 -18.98 10.96
C SER A 457 25.61 -19.80 10.31
N ILE A 458 24.38 -19.27 10.26
CA ILE A 458 23.24 -19.90 9.61
C ILE A 458 23.41 -19.88 8.08
N VAL A 459 23.91 -18.79 7.49
CA VAL A 459 24.23 -18.73 6.05
C VAL A 459 25.29 -19.77 5.68
N LEU A 460 26.34 -19.93 6.49
CA LEU A 460 27.35 -20.96 6.25
C LEU A 460 26.77 -22.38 6.29
N LEU A 461 25.90 -22.64 7.27
CA LEU A 461 25.24 -23.93 7.45
C LEU A 461 24.21 -24.24 6.36
N MET A 462 23.39 -23.26 5.98
CA MET A 462 22.25 -23.45 5.07
C MET A 462 22.58 -23.18 3.61
N LEU A 463 23.74 -22.59 3.29
CA LEU A 463 24.09 -22.28 1.91
C LEU A 463 25.47 -22.85 1.55
N TRP A 464 26.53 -22.37 2.22
CA TRP A 464 27.90 -22.71 1.86
C TRP A 464 28.20 -24.21 1.98
N LEU A 465 27.85 -24.81 3.13
CA LEU A 465 28.09 -26.24 3.39
C LEU A 465 27.29 -27.14 2.42
N PRO A 466 25.98 -26.94 2.18
CA PRO A 466 25.24 -27.69 1.17
C PRO A 466 25.85 -27.58 -0.23
N ILE A 467 26.24 -26.39 -0.68
CA ILE A 467 26.84 -26.18 -2.01
C ILE A 467 28.13 -27.00 -2.15
N ARG A 468 28.98 -26.99 -1.12
CA ARG A 468 30.19 -27.83 -1.07
C ARG A 468 29.87 -29.32 -1.18
N ILE A 469 28.88 -29.78 -0.41
CA ILE A 469 28.43 -31.18 -0.46
C ILE A 469 27.88 -31.53 -1.84
N ILE A 470 27.07 -30.68 -2.46
CA ILE A 470 26.52 -30.88 -3.80
C ILE A 470 27.64 -30.97 -4.85
N LYS A 471 28.64 -30.09 -4.79
CA LYS A 471 29.79 -30.13 -5.70
C LYS A 471 30.58 -31.44 -5.57
N LEU A 472 30.70 -31.96 -4.35
CA LEU A 472 31.37 -33.24 -4.08
C LEU A 472 30.54 -34.45 -4.55
N LEU A 473 29.22 -34.44 -4.33
CA LEU A 473 28.33 -35.56 -4.65
C LEU A 473 27.89 -35.58 -6.12
N PHE A 474 27.72 -34.42 -6.75
CA PHE A 474 27.17 -34.23 -8.09
C PHE A 474 27.98 -33.20 -8.90
N PRO A 475 29.14 -33.58 -9.47
CA PRO A 475 30.07 -32.63 -10.11
C PRO A 475 29.49 -31.92 -11.35
N ASN A 476 28.50 -32.52 -12.02
CA ASN A 476 27.86 -31.94 -13.22
C ASN A 476 26.55 -31.16 -12.92
N PHE A 477 26.20 -30.97 -11.64
CA PHE A 477 24.93 -30.35 -11.28
C PHE A 477 25.00 -28.81 -11.26
N LEU A 478 26.12 -28.26 -10.80
CA LEU A 478 26.43 -26.83 -10.82
C LEU A 478 27.21 -26.48 -12.11
N PRO A 479 27.16 -25.24 -12.61
CA PRO A 479 26.53 -24.04 -12.03
C PRO A 479 25.06 -23.82 -12.38
N TYR A 480 24.40 -22.92 -11.65
CA TYR A 480 23.06 -22.41 -11.98
C TYR A 480 23.15 -21.17 -12.88
N ASN A 481 22.39 -21.13 -13.97
CA ASN A 481 22.24 -19.94 -14.82
C ASN A 481 20.97 -19.17 -14.44
N VAL A 482 21.07 -18.12 -13.61
CA VAL A 482 19.90 -17.42 -13.02
C VAL A 482 19.96 -15.89 -13.17
N MET A 483 18.82 -15.30 -13.55
CA MET A 483 18.44 -13.91 -13.26
C MET A 483 17.16 -13.95 -12.39
N LEU A 484 17.07 -13.14 -11.33
CA LEU A 484 16.05 -13.28 -10.29
C LEU A 484 14.66 -12.70 -10.66
N TYR A 485 13.60 -13.48 -10.40
CA TYR A 485 12.23 -13.00 -10.14
C TYR A 485 11.63 -13.83 -8.99
N SER A 486 10.99 -13.18 -8.01
CA SER A 486 10.41 -13.85 -6.85
C SER A 486 8.96 -13.44 -6.65
N ASP A 487 8.04 -14.40 -6.82
CA ASP A 487 6.72 -14.39 -6.18
C ASP A 487 6.59 -15.71 -5.39
N ALA A 488 6.65 -15.62 -4.05
CA ALA A 488 6.43 -16.76 -3.17
C ALA A 488 4.95 -16.78 -2.71
N PRO A 489 4.19 -17.85 -2.94
CA PRO A 489 2.79 -17.93 -2.53
C PRO A 489 2.64 -18.09 -1.01
N GLY A 490 1.76 -17.29 -0.39
CA GLY A 490 1.52 -17.22 1.07
C GLY A 490 1.00 -18.49 1.77
N HIS A 491 0.75 -19.59 1.06
CA HIS A 491 0.31 -20.86 1.66
C HIS A 491 1.44 -21.67 2.33
N THR A 492 2.71 -21.32 2.12
CA THR A 492 3.87 -22.06 2.68
C THR A 492 4.01 -21.90 4.20
N ARG A 493 3.59 -20.75 4.78
CA ARG A 493 3.76 -20.47 6.21
C ARG A 493 3.04 -21.48 7.13
N GLN A 494 1.79 -21.82 6.83
CA GLN A 494 1.03 -22.80 7.65
C GLN A 494 1.64 -24.20 7.59
N TRP A 495 2.15 -24.60 6.43
CA TRP A 495 2.85 -25.88 6.25
C TRP A 495 4.14 -25.92 7.04
N LEU A 496 4.95 -24.86 6.92
CA LEU A 496 6.19 -24.72 7.67
C LEU A 496 5.91 -24.78 9.19
N LYS A 497 4.85 -24.12 9.67
CA LYS A 497 4.45 -24.17 11.08
C LYS A 497 4.14 -25.59 11.54
N ARG A 498 3.35 -26.35 10.77
CA ARG A 498 3.04 -27.76 11.10
C ARG A 498 4.29 -28.63 11.10
N LEU A 499 5.19 -28.45 10.14
CA LEU A 499 6.43 -29.21 10.04
C LEU A 499 7.35 -28.90 11.23
N VAL A 500 7.56 -27.63 11.55
CA VAL A 500 8.35 -27.20 12.71
C VAL A 500 7.74 -27.70 14.02
N HIS A 501 6.41 -27.65 14.17
CA HIS A 501 5.73 -28.22 15.34
C HIS A 501 5.92 -29.73 15.44
N ALA A 502 5.76 -30.47 14.33
CA ALA A 502 5.98 -31.92 14.32
C ALA A 502 7.45 -32.27 14.66
N TRP A 503 8.42 -31.55 14.10
CA TRP A 503 9.83 -31.75 14.37
C TRP A 503 10.21 -31.42 15.82
N THR A 504 9.74 -30.29 16.36
CA THR A 504 9.99 -29.90 17.75
C THR A 504 9.34 -30.88 18.73
N PHE A 505 8.16 -31.40 18.40
CA PHE A 505 7.48 -32.43 19.19
C PHE A 505 8.28 -33.73 19.22
N THR A 506 8.65 -34.28 18.05
CA THR A 506 9.38 -35.54 17.98
C THR A 506 10.75 -35.45 18.66
N THR A 507 11.50 -34.38 18.39
CA THR A 507 12.82 -34.15 19.03
C THR A 507 12.73 -33.88 20.52
N GLY A 508 11.71 -33.13 20.96
CA GLY A 508 11.44 -32.88 22.36
C GLY A 508 11.16 -34.16 23.15
N TYR A 509 10.44 -35.12 22.55
CA TYR A 509 10.23 -36.44 23.15
C TYR A 509 11.50 -37.31 23.10
N MET A 510 12.21 -37.35 21.98
CA MET A 510 13.44 -38.15 21.83
C MET A 510 14.56 -37.73 22.81
N LEU A 511 14.69 -36.43 23.08
CA LEU A 511 15.71 -35.88 23.97
C LEU A 511 15.21 -35.66 25.41
N ASP A 512 13.95 -35.99 25.69
CA ASP A 512 13.29 -35.73 26.98
C ASP A 512 13.39 -34.23 27.39
N LEU A 513 13.16 -33.35 26.42
CA LEU A 513 13.10 -31.89 26.54
C LEU A 513 11.69 -31.33 26.30
N HIS A 514 10.68 -32.20 26.16
CA HIS A 514 9.30 -31.81 25.84
C HIS A 514 8.72 -30.79 26.85
N SER A 515 8.99 -30.95 28.15
CA SER A 515 8.54 -30.03 29.21
C SER A 515 9.26 -28.66 29.19
N TYR A 516 10.44 -28.58 28.57
CA TYR A 516 11.19 -27.34 28.39
C TYR A 516 10.74 -26.58 27.13
N LEU A 517 10.54 -27.31 26.02
CA LEU A 517 10.19 -26.73 24.71
C LEU A 517 8.69 -26.39 24.58
N PHE A 518 7.81 -27.13 25.26
CA PHE A 518 6.36 -26.92 25.20
C PHE A 518 5.80 -26.51 26.57
N PRO A 519 4.79 -25.62 26.60
CA PRO A 519 3.99 -25.41 27.80
C PRO A 519 3.16 -26.68 28.05
N GLY A 520 3.37 -27.35 29.19
CA GLY A 520 2.61 -28.56 29.53
C GLY A 520 1.17 -28.23 29.89
N LEU A 521 0.22 -28.40 28.95
CA LEU A 521 -1.20 -28.74 29.16
C LEU A 521 -1.92 -28.88 27.80
N GLY A 522 -2.74 -29.93 27.67
CA GLY A 522 -3.25 -30.48 26.41
C GLY A 522 -4.23 -29.61 25.59
N GLU A 523 -4.44 -30.05 24.34
CA GLU A 523 -5.46 -29.76 23.30
C GLU A 523 -6.12 -28.37 23.14
N GLY A 524 -5.84 -27.37 23.97
CA GLY A 524 -6.33 -25.98 23.87
C GLY A 524 -5.23 -24.93 23.67
N LEU A 525 -4.03 -25.36 23.25
CA LEU A 525 -2.79 -24.57 23.29
C LEU A 525 -2.85 -23.27 22.48
N HIS A 526 -3.58 -23.22 21.36
CA HIS A 526 -3.67 -21.98 20.55
C HIS A 526 -4.49 -20.89 21.23
N ALA A 527 -5.62 -21.23 21.85
CA ALA A 527 -6.49 -20.26 22.51
C ALA A 527 -5.83 -19.69 23.78
N ALA A 528 -5.15 -20.56 24.55
CA ALA A 528 -4.39 -20.13 25.72
C ALA A 528 -3.16 -19.30 25.32
N HIS A 529 -2.37 -19.74 24.32
CA HIS A 529 -1.18 -19.00 23.86
C HIS A 529 -1.53 -17.65 23.21
N GLN A 530 -2.67 -17.57 22.53
CA GLN A 530 -3.16 -16.33 21.93
C GLN A 530 -3.81 -15.39 22.97
N ALA A 531 -4.45 -15.93 24.01
CA ALA A 531 -4.89 -15.14 25.17
C ALA A 531 -3.71 -14.63 26.02
N ILE A 532 -2.64 -15.42 26.14
CA ILE A 532 -1.39 -15.05 26.84
C ILE A 532 -0.60 -13.97 26.07
N LEU A 533 -0.61 -13.99 24.74
CA LEU A 533 -0.01 -12.92 23.93
C LEU A 533 -0.80 -11.61 23.97
N GLN A 534 -2.11 -11.65 24.27
CA GLN A 534 -2.96 -10.47 24.40
C GLN A 534 -2.94 -9.86 25.81
N GLN A 535 -2.57 -10.63 26.84
CA GLN A 535 -2.41 -10.13 28.21
C GLN A 535 -0.94 -9.75 28.44
N GLY A 536 -0.59 -8.48 28.22
CA GLY A 536 0.72 -7.89 28.47
C GLY A 536 1.11 -7.80 29.96
N GLY A 537 0.99 -8.90 30.70
CA GLY A 537 1.46 -9.02 32.07
C GLY A 537 2.75 -9.85 32.16
N PRO A 538 3.60 -9.63 33.18
CA PRO A 538 4.77 -10.47 33.41
C PRO A 538 4.31 -11.92 33.62
N ILE A 539 4.67 -12.77 32.66
CA ILE A 539 4.31 -14.19 32.65
C ILE A 539 4.88 -14.81 33.93
N GLY A 540 4.01 -15.26 34.83
CA GLY A 540 4.42 -15.98 36.03
C GLY A 540 5.35 -17.14 35.66
N PHE A 541 6.37 -17.38 36.49
CA PHE A 541 7.32 -18.47 36.30
C PHE A 541 6.57 -19.82 36.21
N GLN A 542 6.44 -20.36 35.00
CA GLN A 542 5.87 -21.69 34.82
C GLN A 542 6.99 -22.71 35.08
N ALA A 543 6.83 -23.56 36.09
CA ALA A 543 7.83 -24.56 36.44
C ALA A 543 7.99 -25.57 35.28
N TYR A 544 9.23 -25.93 34.94
CA TYR A 544 9.52 -27.03 34.02
C TYR A 544 10.43 -28.05 34.70
N HIS A 545 10.30 -29.30 34.28
CA HIS A 545 11.15 -30.36 34.79
C HIS A 545 12.50 -30.33 34.09
N ARG A 546 13.58 -30.07 34.84
CA ARG A 546 14.95 -30.11 34.31
C ARG A 546 15.44 -31.57 34.28
N PRO A 547 15.65 -32.18 33.11
CA PRO A 547 16.16 -33.55 33.03
C PRO A 547 17.62 -33.67 33.49
N VAL A 548 18.03 -34.89 33.84
CA VAL A 548 19.43 -35.26 34.06
C VAL A 548 20.22 -35.01 32.76
N ASP A 549 21.44 -34.46 32.87
CA ASP A 549 22.30 -34.05 31.74
C ASP A 549 21.71 -32.98 30.81
N PHE A 550 20.94 -32.04 31.37
CA PHE A 550 20.29 -30.96 30.61
C PHE A 550 21.20 -30.23 29.61
N SER A 551 22.42 -29.86 29.99
CA SER A 551 23.34 -29.12 29.11
C SER A 551 23.74 -29.94 27.88
N LEU A 552 23.99 -31.24 28.04
CA LEU A 552 24.33 -32.15 26.95
C LEU A 552 23.12 -32.33 26.02
N LYS A 553 21.91 -32.48 26.57
CA LYS A 553 20.67 -32.59 25.80
C LYS A 553 20.39 -31.33 24.96
N ILE A 554 20.68 -30.13 25.48
CA ILE A 554 20.57 -28.88 24.72
C ILE A 554 21.61 -28.82 23.59
N VAL A 555 22.85 -29.22 23.85
CA VAL A 555 23.88 -29.31 22.79
C VAL A 555 23.44 -30.29 21.71
N LEU A 556 22.93 -31.47 22.09
CA LEU A 556 22.43 -32.47 21.15
C LEU A 556 21.21 -31.96 20.34
N LEU A 557 20.32 -31.18 20.96
CA LEU A 557 19.21 -30.51 20.28
C LEU A 557 19.73 -29.55 19.20
N VAL A 558 20.72 -28.71 19.53
CA VAL A 558 21.33 -27.77 18.57
C VAL A 558 22.02 -28.52 17.43
N VAL A 559 22.75 -29.60 17.72
CA VAL A 559 23.38 -30.44 16.68
C VAL A 559 22.32 -31.08 15.78
N PHE A 560 21.25 -31.65 16.35
CA PHE A 560 20.16 -32.24 15.57
C PHE A 560 19.43 -31.18 14.71
N MET A 561 19.24 -29.97 15.24
CA MET A 561 18.75 -28.82 14.49
C MET A 561 19.67 -28.48 13.32
N CYS A 562 20.99 -28.42 13.54
CA CYS A 562 21.94 -28.12 12.48
C CYS A 562 21.94 -29.19 11.37
N VAL A 563 21.91 -30.48 11.74
CA VAL A 563 21.86 -31.60 10.78
C VAL A 563 20.55 -31.57 9.99
N THR A 564 19.42 -31.35 10.64
CA THR A 564 18.12 -31.32 9.96
C THR A 564 17.97 -30.10 9.04
N LEU A 565 18.47 -28.93 9.44
CA LEU A 565 18.55 -27.74 8.58
C LEU A 565 19.47 -27.97 7.37
N LEU A 566 20.62 -28.62 7.56
CA LEU A 566 21.53 -28.97 6.47
C LEU A 566 20.88 -29.92 5.47
N LEU A 567 20.23 -30.98 5.94
CA LEU A 567 19.50 -31.93 5.09
C LEU A 567 18.33 -31.27 4.37
N ALA A 568 17.55 -30.45 5.06
CA ALA A 568 16.46 -29.71 4.45
C ALA A 568 16.96 -28.75 3.37
N SER A 569 18.08 -28.03 3.62
CA SER A 569 18.70 -27.16 2.63
C SER A 569 19.20 -27.94 1.40
N LEU A 570 19.89 -29.06 1.61
CA LEU A 570 20.33 -29.95 0.52
C LEU A 570 19.16 -30.38 -0.35
N LEU A 571 18.05 -30.82 0.26
CA LEU A 571 16.84 -31.20 -0.46
C LEU A 571 16.21 -30.01 -1.20
N CYS A 572 16.14 -28.82 -0.58
CA CYS A 572 15.59 -27.62 -1.20
C CYS A 572 16.41 -27.11 -2.38
N LEU A 573 17.74 -27.24 -2.35
CA LEU A 573 18.62 -26.83 -3.44
C LEU A 573 18.67 -27.87 -4.58
N THR A 574 18.58 -29.16 -4.25
CA THR A 574 18.73 -30.23 -5.25
C THR A 574 17.42 -30.67 -5.90
N LEU A 575 16.39 -30.95 -5.10
CA LEU A 575 15.19 -31.64 -5.53
C LEU A 575 14.36 -30.83 -6.55
N PRO A 576 14.10 -29.52 -6.35
CA PRO A 576 13.41 -28.69 -7.34
C PRO A 576 14.17 -28.62 -8.67
N VAL A 577 15.47 -28.35 -8.64
CA VAL A 577 16.26 -28.23 -9.87
C VAL A 577 16.31 -29.58 -10.61
N PHE A 578 16.47 -30.69 -9.90
CA PHE A 578 16.44 -32.02 -10.51
C PHE A 578 15.10 -32.35 -11.16
N ALA A 579 13.98 -32.15 -10.45
CA ALA A 579 12.64 -32.37 -10.98
C ALA A 579 12.34 -31.44 -12.18
N GLY A 580 12.82 -30.20 -12.11
CA GLY A 580 12.70 -29.20 -13.17
C GLY A 580 13.47 -29.55 -14.43
N ARG A 581 14.74 -29.93 -14.31
CA ARG A 581 15.57 -30.38 -15.44
C ARG A 581 14.96 -31.62 -16.10
N TRP A 582 14.45 -32.56 -15.29
CA TRP A 582 13.74 -33.73 -15.81
C TRP A 582 12.49 -33.35 -16.62
N LEU A 583 11.64 -32.45 -16.08
CA LEU A 583 10.45 -31.97 -16.79
C LEU A 583 10.81 -31.25 -18.09
N MET A 584 11.77 -30.34 -18.03
CA MET A 584 12.17 -29.54 -19.19
C MET A 584 12.85 -30.38 -20.26
N SER A 585 13.62 -31.40 -19.87
CA SER A 585 14.17 -32.39 -20.81
C SER A 585 13.07 -33.18 -21.51
N PHE A 586 12.01 -33.55 -20.79
CA PHE A 586 10.85 -34.23 -21.38
C PHE A 586 10.11 -33.36 -22.39
N TRP A 587 9.97 -32.05 -22.12
CA TRP A 587 9.17 -31.15 -22.97
C TRP A 587 9.96 -30.48 -24.11
N MET A 588 11.20 -30.03 -23.87
CA MET A 588 12.03 -29.27 -24.82
C MET A 588 13.25 -30.04 -25.34
N GLY A 589 13.43 -31.31 -24.96
CA GLY A 589 14.56 -32.13 -25.40
C GLY A 589 15.90 -31.64 -24.83
N SER A 590 16.90 -31.43 -25.69
CA SER A 590 18.25 -30.99 -25.32
C SER A 590 18.46 -29.47 -25.37
N ALA A 591 17.40 -28.68 -25.54
CA ALA A 591 17.51 -27.23 -25.57
C ALA A 591 18.06 -26.68 -24.23
N MET A 592 18.94 -25.68 -24.31
CA MET A 592 19.46 -24.99 -23.13
C MET A 592 18.37 -24.11 -22.52
N VAL A 593 17.80 -24.56 -21.41
CA VAL A 593 16.74 -23.84 -20.69
C VAL A 593 17.36 -23.14 -19.48
N HIS A 594 16.95 -21.90 -19.21
CA HIS A 594 17.43 -21.18 -18.03
C HIS A 594 17.07 -21.93 -16.73
N GLU A 595 18.03 -22.00 -15.81
CA GLU A 595 17.90 -22.78 -14.58
C GLU A 595 16.87 -22.21 -13.60
N LEU A 596 16.48 -20.93 -13.78
CA LEU A 596 15.32 -20.39 -13.07
C LEU A 596 14.03 -21.12 -13.45
N TYR A 597 13.81 -21.37 -14.75
CA TYR A 597 12.59 -22.05 -15.20
C TYR A 597 12.57 -23.52 -14.76
N THR A 598 13.74 -24.18 -14.76
CA THR A 598 13.85 -25.55 -14.22
C THR A 598 13.58 -25.52 -12.71
N ALA A 599 14.27 -24.69 -11.93
CA ALA A 599 14.06 -24.59 -10.48
C ALA A 599 12.61 -24.25 -10.11
N ALA A 600 11.99 -23.28 -10.79
CA ALA A 600 10.61 -22.87 -10.53
C ALA A 600 9.61 -23.97 -10.91
N SER A 601 9.70 -24.51 -12.12
CA SER A 601 8.80 -25.61 -12.56
C SER A 601 8.93 -26.85 -11.68
N GLY A 602 10.16 -27.20 -11.31
CA GLY A 602 10.44 -28.28 -10.38
C GLY A 602 9.88 -28.00 -8.99
N LEU A 603 10.04 -26.80 -8.44
CA LEU A 603 9.45 -26.42 -7.15
C LEU A 603 7.91 -26.55 -7.18
N TYR A 604 7.27 -26.13 -8.27
CA TYR A 604 5.83 -26.30 -8.47
C TYR A 604 5.44 -27.79 -8.55
N ILE A 605 6.21 -28.63 -9.25
CA ILE A 605 5.98 -30.08 -9.29
C ILE A 605 6.10 -30.70 -7.90
N CYS A 606 7.14 -30.35 -7.14
CA CYS A 606 7.33 -30.83 -5.78
C CYS A 606 6.16 -30.42 -4.90
N TRP A 607 5.76 -29.14 -4.97
CA TRP A 607 4.64 -28.62 -4.22
C TRP A 607 3.30 -29.28 -4.60
N LEU A 608 3.02 -29.46 -5.90
CA LEU A 608 1.82 -30.14 -6.40
C LEU A 608 1.82 -31.60 -5.97
N SER A 609 2.95 -32.30 -6.04
CA SER A 609 3.09 -33.69 -5.62
C SER A 609 2.82 -33.84 -4.11
N ILE A 610 3.40 -32.98 -3.27
CA ILE A 610 3.15 -32.97 -1.83
C ILE A 610 1.67 -32.66 -1.53
N ARG A 611 1.10 -31.69 -2.24
CA ARG A 611 -0.32 -31.32 -2.07
C ARG A 611 -1.26 -32.43 -2.53
N ALA A 612 -0.95 -33.10 -3.63
CA ALA A 612 -1.72 -34.24 -4.11
C ALA A 612 -1.62 -35.41 -3.12
N ALA A 613 -0.41 -35.76 -2.67
CA ALA A 613 -0.21 -36.83 -1.69
C ALA A 613 -0.98 -36.57 -0.39
N THR A 614 -0.96 -35.33 0.11
CA THR A 614 -1.64 -34.97 1.37
C THR A 614 -3.15 -34.94 1.24
N VAL A 615 -3.69 -34.50 0.10
CA VAL A 615 -5.11 -34.62 -0.23
C VAL A 615 -5.51 -36.10 -0.30
N VAL A 616 -4.74 -36.92 -1.00
CA VAL A 616 -5.00 -38.37 -1.12
C VAL A 616 -4.96 -39.04 0.26
N LEU A 617 -3.94 -38.77 1.07
CA LEU A 617 -3.84 -39.27 2.45
C LEU A 617 -5.03 -38.83 3.33
N SER A 618 -5.54 -37.61 3.12
CA SER A 618 -6.72 -37.11 3.86
C SER A 618 -8.04 -37.76 3.41
N TRP A 619 -8.13 -38.19 2.16
CA TRP A 619 -9.34 -38.78 1.59
C TRP A 619 -9.40 -40.31 1.75
N MET A 620 -8.25 -40.98 1.81
CA MET A 620 -8.16 -42.43 2.03
C MET A 620 -9.03 -42.97 3.19
N PRO A 621 -9.12 -42.32 4.37
CA PRO A 621 -9.97 -42.81 5.46
C PRO A 621 -11.48 -42.59 5.26
N GLN A 622 -11.91 -41.77 4.27
CA GLN A 622 -13.32 -41.39 4.08
C GLN A 622 -14.11 -42.37 3.17
N GLY A 623 -13.44 -43.37 2.59
CA GLY A 623 -14.08 -44.38 1.73
C GLY A 623 -14.16 -44.00 0.25
N ARG A 624 -14.22 -45.02 -0.62
CA ARG A 624 -14.08 -44.88 -2.10
C ARG A 624 -15.18 -44.07 -2.75
N THR A 625 -16.41 -44.11 -2.25
CA THR A 625 -17.57 -43.40 -2.81
C THR A 625 -17.46 -41.89 -2.63
N ILE A 626 -17.03 -41.43 -1.45
CA ILE A 626 -16.81 -40.00 -1.15
C ILE A 626 -15.63 -39.47 -1.98
N ILE A 627 -14.57 -40.27 -2.17
CA ILE A 627 -13.45 -39.94 -3.05
C ILE A 627 -13.94 -39.69 -4.48
N LEU A 628 -14.76 -40.58 -5.05
CA LEU A 628 -15.27 -40.42 -6.41
C LEU A 628 -16.13 -39.16 -6.58
N ILE A 629 -17.00 -38.86 -5.60
CA ILE A 629 -17.80 -37.62 -5.61
C ILE A 629 -16.89 -36.39 -5.56
N LYS A 630 -15.89 -36.37 -4.68
CA LYS A 630 -14.94 -35.25 -4.59
C LYS A 630 -14.10 -35.09 -5.85
N VAL A 631 -13.62 -36.18 -6.44
CA VAL A 631 -12.90 -36.16 -7.72
C VAL A 631 -13.79 -35.58 -8.84
N HIS A 632 -15.08 -35.93 -8.86
CA HIS A 632 -16.02 -35.37 -9.83
C HIS A 632 -16.27 -33.86 -9.62
N GLU A 633 -16.51 -33.42 -8.39
CA GLU A 633 -16.67 -31.99 -8.06
C GLU A 633 -15.43 -31.17 -8.42
N TRP A 634 -14.25 -31.68 -8.07
CA TRP A 634 -12.97 -31.01 -8.34
C TRP A 634 -12.64 -31.00 -9.83
N SER A 635 -12.91 -32.09 -10.56
CA SER A 635 -12.66 -32.12 -12.00
C SER A 635 -13.54 -31.12 -12.76
N LEU A 636 -14.82 -31.00 -12.38
CA LEU A 636 -15.72 -29.97 -12.92
C LEU A 636 -15.27 -28.55 -12.56
N MET A 637 -14.85 -28.31 -11.32
CA MET A 637 -14.30 -27.00 -10.91
C MET A 637 -13.04 -26.66 -11.72
N ILE A 638 -12.10 -27.60 -11.83
CA ILE A 638 -10.85 -27.43 -12.61
C ILE A 638 -11.19 -27.10 -14.06
N LEU A 639 -12.10 -27.84 -14.69
CA LEU A 639 -12.53 -27.59 -16.06
C LEU A 639 -13.12 -26.19 -16.22
N LYS A 640 -14.03 -25.76 -15.35
CA LYS A 640 -14.60 -24.40 -15.37
C LYS A 640 -13.52 -23.33 -15.20
N THR A 641 -12.61 -23.50 -14.24
CA THR A 641 -11.51 -22.56 -14.02
C THR A 641 -10.56 -22.49 -15.20
N LEU A 642 -10.28 -23.63 -15.85
CA LEU A 642 -9.43 -23.70 -17.03
C LEU A 642 -10.04 -22.93 -18.19
N VAL A 643 -11.34 -23.11 -18.46
CA VAL A 643 -12.05 -22.35 -19.50
C VAL A 643 -11.99 -20.85 -19.21
N VAL A 644 -12.27 -20.43 -17.97
CA VAL A 644 -12.19 -19.01 -17.58
C VAL A 644 -10.76 -18.48 -17.72
N ALA A 645 -9.75 -19.24 -17.31
CA ALA A 645 -8.35 -18.85 -17.42
C ALA A 645 -7.90 -18.70 -18.88
N VAL A 646 -8.27 -19.65 -19.75
CA VAL A 646 -7.97 -19.57 -21.19
C VAL A 646 -8.60 -18.31 -21.80
N LEU A 647 -9.86 -18.00 -21.47
CA LEU A 647 -10.54 -16.82 -22.01
C LEU A 647 -9.97 -15.50 -21.45
N LEU A 648 -9.87 -15.38 -20.12
CA LEU A 648 -9.55 -14.10 -19.46
C LEU A 648 -8.04 -13.85 -19.34
N ALA A 649 -7.22 -14.88 -19.19
CA ALA A 649 -5.77 -14.75 -19.03
C ALA A 649 -4.97 -15.19 -20.28
N GLY A 650 -5.59 -15.89 -21.22
CA GLY A 650 -4.98 -16.25 -22.50
C GLY A 650 -5.46 -15.35 -23.65
N VAL A 651 -6.71 -15.55 -24.07
CA VAL A 651 -7.29 -14.94 -25.29
C VAL A 651 -7.39 -13.43 -25.17
N ILE A 652 -8.03 -12.89 -24.13
CA ILE A 652 -8.19 -11.43 -23.99
C ILE A 652 -6.84 -10.70 -23.97
N PRO A 653 -5.85 -11.10 -23.13
CA PRO A 653 -4.53 -10.48 -23.15
C PRO A 653 -3.84 -10.57 -24.50
N LEU A 654 -3.84 -11.74 -25.15
CA LEU A 654 -3.20 -11.90 -26.45
C LEU A 654 -3.79 -10.95 -27.50
N LEU A 655 -5.12 -10.87 -27.60
CA LEU A 655 -5.80 -9.98 -28.54
C LEU A 655 -5.52 -8.51 -28.24
N LEU A 656 -5.48 -8.14 -26.96
CA LEU A 656 -5.27 -6.78 -26.53
C LEU A 656 -3.81 -6.32 -26.75
N GLY A 657 -2.86 -7.22 -26.52
CA GLY A 657 -1.44 -7.00 -26.83
C GLY A 657 -1.19 -6.85 -28.32
N LEU A 658 -1.78 -7.73 -29.14
CA LEU A 658 -1.70 -7.64 -30.60
C LEU A 658 -2.28 -6.31 -31.12
N LEU A 659 -3.42 -5.87 -30.56
CA LEU A 659 -4.01 -4.58 -30.90
C LEU A 659 -3.08 -3.42 -30.54
N PHE A 660 -2.46 -3.46 -29.37
CA PHE A 660 -1.50 -2.44 -28.94
C PHE A 660 -0.26 -2.40 -29.86
N GLU A 661 0.28 -3.56 -30.23
CA GLU A 661 1.40 -3.66 -31.16
C GLU A 661 1.04 -3.02 -32.51
N LEU A 662 -0.13 -3.31 -33.07
CA LEU A 662 -0.59 -2.78 -34.35
C LEU A 662 -0.93 -1.27 -34.32
N VAL A 663 -1.48 -0.77 -33.21
CA VAL A 663 -1.92 0.63 -33.09
C VAL A 663 -0.77 1.57 -32.71
N ILE A 664 0.16 1.13 -31.86
CA ILE A 664 1.18 2.02 -31.26
C ILE A 664 2.58 1.59 -31.66
N VAL A 665 2.97 0.35 -31.40
CA VAL A 665 4.39 -0.05 -31.51
C VAL A 665 4.83 -0.16 -32.96
N ALA A 666 4.09 -0.87 -33.81
CA ALA A 666 4.45 -1.11 -35.19
C ALA A 666 4.58 0.21 -36.00
N PRO A 667 3.65 1.19 -35.91
CA PRO A 667 3.78 2.48 -36.59
C PRO A 667 4.93 3.37 -36.09
N LEU A 668 5.35 3.23 -34.82
CA LEU A 668 6.41 4.04 -34.22
C LEU A 668 7.80 3.43 -34.36
N ARG A 669 7.90 2.10 -34.28
CA ARG A 669 9.17 1.36 -34.18
C ARG A 669 9.71 0.92 -35.52
N VAL A 670 8.83 0.47 -36.43
CA VAL A 670 9.24 -0.25 -37.64
C VAL A 670 9.03 0.64 -38.88
N GLN A 671 10.08 0.80 -39.68
CA GLN A 671 10.06 1.58 -40.91
C GLN A 671 9.09 0.98 -41.95
N LEU A 672 8.63 1.77 -42.92
CA LEU A 672 7.63 1.34 -43.92
C LEU A 672 8.16 0.22 -44.84
N ASP A 673 9.46 0.15 -45.02
CA ASP A 673 10.12 -0.81 -45.90
C ASP A 673 10.35 -2.18 -45.23
N GLN A 674 10.03 -2.29 -43.94
CA GLN A 674 10.27 -3.47 -43.10
C GLN A 674 8.97 -4.05 -42.54
N THR A 675 8.86 -5.37 -42.54
CA THR A 675 7.71 -6.07 -41.96
C THR A 675 7.83 -6.17 -40.43
N PRO A 676 6.75 -5.91 -39.67
CA PRO A 676 6.76 -6.11 -38.23
C PRO A 676 6.82 -7.61 -37.91
N LEU A 677 7.68 -8.00 -36.97
CA LEU A 677 7.75 -9.37 -36.44
C LEU A 677 6.90 -9.47 -35.18
N PHE A 678 5.96 -10.41 -35.17
CA PHE A 678 5.06 -10.65 -34.04
C PHE A 678 5.59 -11.81 -33.18
N TYR A 679 5.72 -11.57 -31.88
CA TYR A 679 6.12 -12.58 -30.91
C TYR A 679 4.95 -12.81 -29.95
N PRO A 680 4.16 -13.90 -30.12
CA PRO A 680 2.92 -14.09 -29.38
C PRO A 680 3.06 -14.03 -27.86
N TRP A 681 4.21 -14.44 -27.31
CA TRP A 681 4.46 -14.34 -25.86
C TRP A 681 4.72 -12.89 -25.38
N GLN A 682 5.34 -12.04 -26.21
CA GLN A 682 5.59 -10.63 -25.88
C GLN A 682 4.28 -9.86 -25.95
N ASP A 683 3.51 -10.09 -27.01
CA ASP A 683 2.19 -9.50 -27.20
C ASP A 683 1.27 -9.92 -26.06
N TRP A 684 1.24 -11.20 -25.71
CA TRP A 684 0.48 -11.69 -24.55
C TRP A 684 0.89 -10.98 -23.25
N ALA A 685 2.19 -10.85 -22.96
CA ALA A 685 2.67 -10.20 -21.74
C ALA A 685 2.30 -8.71 -21.69
N LEU A 686 2.47 -7.98 -22.79
CA LEU A 686 1.99 -6.61 -22.93
C LEU A 686 0.48 -6.54 -22.73
N GLY A 687 -0.27 -7.49 -23.27
CA GLY A 687 -1.71 -7.63 -23.08
C GLY A 687 -2.12 -7.81 -21.63
N VAL A 688 -1.41 -8.62 -20.84
CA VAL A 688 -1.67 -8.82 -19.41
C VAL A 688 -1.50 -7.53 -18.64
N LEU A 689 -0.43 -6.77 -18.94
CA LEU A 689 -0.18 -5.45 -18.33
C LEU A 689 -1.35 -4.50 -18.60
N HIS A 690 -1.76 -4.39 -19.87
CA HIS A 690 -2.86 -3.50 -20.24
C HIS A 690 -4.21 -3.95 -19.67
N ALA A 691 -4.50 -5.26 -19.66
CA ALA A 691 -5.71 -5.80 -19.03
C ALA A 691 -5.76 -5.44 -17.53
N LYS A 692 -4.62 -5.48 -16.84
CA LYS A 692 -4.50 -5.06 -15.43
C LYS A 692 -4.76 -3.55 -15.25
N ILE A 693 -4.20 -2.71 -16.13
CA ILE A 693 -4.45 -1.26 -16.10
C ILE A 693 -5.94 -0.95 -16.35
N ILE A 694 -6.53 -1.56 -17.38
CA ILE A 694 -7.95 -1.38 -17.72
C ILE A 694 -8.85 -1.84 -16.57
N ALA A 695 -8.55 -3.00 -15.96
CA ALA A 695 -9.30 -3.49 -14.80
C ALA A 695 -9.19 -2.53 -13.61
N ALA A 696 -8.00 -2.00 -13.31
CA ALA A 696 -7.80 -1.03 -12.24
C ALA A 696 -8.59 0.27 -12.47
N ILE A 697 -8.51 0.86 -13.66
CA ILE A 697 -9.27 2.05 -14.04
C ILE A 697 -10.78 1.78 -13.97
N THR A 698 -11.22 0.62 -14.45
CA THR A 698 -12.63 0.21 -14.41
C THR A 698 -13.14 0.11 -12.97
N LEU A 699 -12.34 -0.43 -12.04
CA LEU A 699 -12.70 -0.56 -10.62
C LEU A 699 -12.67 0.78 -9.88
N MET A 700 -11.75 1.69 -10.23
CA MET A 700 -11.71 3.07 -9.69
C MET A 700 -12.81 3.97 -10.30
N GLY A 701 -13.32 3.61 -11.47
CA GLY A 701 -14.31 4.37 -12.21
C GLY A 701 -15.74 4.33 -11.63
N PRO A 702 -16.68 5.03 -12.30
CA PRO A 702 -18.08 5.10 -11.88
C PRO A 702 -18.77 3.73 -11.96
N GLN A 703 -19.93 3.60 -11.34
CA GLN A 703 -20.74 2.37 -11.39
C GLN A 703 -21.35 2.17 -12.79
N TRP A 704 -20.76 1.25 -13.55
CA TRP A 704 -21.14 0.89 -14.91
C TRP A 704 -21.04 -0.63 -15.10
N TRP A 705 -21.61 -1.15 -16.19
CA TRP A 705 -21.84 -2.59 -16.37
C TRP A 705 -20.58 -3.44 -16.18
N LEU A 706 -19.42 -3.01 -16.71
CA LEU A 706 -18.19 -3.79 -16.66
C LEU A 706 -17.64 -3.92 -15.23
N LYS A 707 -17.67 -2.83 -14.45
CA LYS A 707 -17.29 -2.83 -13.03
C LYS A 707 -18.16 -3.79 -12.23
N THR A 708 -19.48 -3.72 -12.41
CA THR A 708 -20.44 -4.58 -11.71
C THR A 708 -20.20 -6.07 -12.02
N VAL A 709 -19.93 -6.41 -13.28
CA VAL A 709 -19.63 -7.80 -13.67
C VAL A 709 -18.32 -8.28 -13.02
N ILE A 710 -17.25 -7.47 -13.03
CA ILE A 710 -15.97 -7.83 -12.42
C ILE A 710 -16.11 -8.00 -10.90
N GLU A 711 -16.79 -7.08 -10.22
CA GLU A 711 -17.04 -7.14 -8.78
C GLU A 711 -17.83 -8.40 -8.41
N GLN A 712 -18.85 -8.76 -9.21
CA GLN A 712 -19.64 -9.98 -8.99
C GLN A 712 -18.82 -11.26 -9.20
N VAL A 713 -17.94 -11.29 -10.20
CA VAL A 713 -17.02 -12.43 -10.43
C VAL A 713 -16.05 -12.58 -9.26
N TYR A 714 -15.54 -11.48 -8.73
CA TYR A 714 -14.67 -11.49 -7.55
C TYR A 714 -15.42 -11.96 -6.29
N ALA A 715 -16.65 -11.48 -6.08
CA ALA A 715 -17.49 -11.84 -4.94
C ALA A 715 -17.88 -13.32 -4.91
N ASN A 716 -18.19 -13.92 -6.07
CA ASN A 716 -18.55 -15.34 -6.17
C ASN A 716 -17.39 -16.30 -5.84
N GLY A 717 -16.15 -15.85 -6.07
CA GLY A 717 -14.93 -16.64 -5.82
C GLY A 717 -14.77 -17.86 -6.74
N ILE A 718 -13.64 -18.56 -6.59
CA ILE A 718 -13.24 -19.66 -7.49
C ILE A 718 -14.10 -20.93 -7.32
N ARG A 719 -14.68 -21.14 -6.13
CA ARG A 719 -15.47 -22.34 -5.84
C ARG A 719 -16.85 -22.33 -6.50
N ASN A 720 -17.46 -21.15 -6.64
CA ASN A 720 -18.81 -20.98 -7.18
C ASN A 720 -18.78 -20.20 -8.51
N ILE A 721 -17.95 -20.65 -9.46
CA ILE A 721 -17.85 -20.03 -10.78
C ILE A 721 -19.11 -20.32 -11.60
N ASP A 722 -19.83 -19.25 -11.93
CA ASP A 722 -20.86 -19.25 -12.98
C ASP A 722 -20.21 -18.95 -14.34
N LEU A 723 -19.87 -20.03 -15.06
CA LEU A 723 -19.24 -19.94 -16.38
C LEU A 723 -20.12 -19.20 -17.39
N HIS A 724 -21.43 -19.40 -17.33
CA HIS A 724 -22.35 -18.79 -18.28
C HIS A 724 -22.41 -17.27 -18.09
N PHE A 725 -22.47 -16.82 -16.83
CA PHE A 725 -22.39 -15.40 -16.49
C PHE A 725 -21.06 -14.78 -16.93
N ILE A 726 -19.92 -15.42 -16.65
CA ILE A 726 -18.61 -14.87 -17.03
C ILE A 726 -18.47 -14.78 -18.55
N VAL A 727 -18.87 -15.83 -19.28
CA VAL A 727 -18.74 -15.86 -20.74
C VAL A 727 -19.64 -14.81 -21.38
N ARG A 728 -20.93 -14.73 -21.02
CA ARG A 728 -21.85 -13.77 -21.63
C ARG A 728 -21.70 -12.34 -21.11
N GLY A 729 -21.38 -12.19 -19.83
CA GLY A 729 -21.29 -10.90 -19.16
C GLY A 729 -19.94 -10.21 -19.31
N LEU A 730 -18.85 -10.96 -19.51
CA LEU A 730 -17.49 -10.40 -19.56
C LEU A 730 -16.72 -10.85 -20.81
N ALA A 731 -16.47 -12.15 -20.96
CA ALA A 731 -15.50 -12.62 -21.94
C ALA A 731 -15.94 -12.40 -23.39
N ALA A 732 -17.15 -12.81 -23.76
CA ALA A 732 -17.63 -12.71 -25.13
C ALA A 732 -17.77 -11.25 -25.61
N PRO A 733 -18.38 -10.31 -24.85
CA PRO A 733 -18.45 -8.91 -25.27
C PRO A 733 -17.06 -8.29 -25.50
N VAL A 734 -16.11 -8.53 -24.59
CA VAL A 734 -14.75 -7.98 -24.70
C VAL A 734 -14.00 -8.60 -25.87
N ILE A 735 -14.04 -9.93 -26.01
CA ILE A 735 -13.41 -10.63 -27.14
C ILE A 735 -14.01 -10.16 -28.47
N CYS A 736 -15.33 -10.00 -28.56
CA CYS A 736 -15.99 -9.50 -29.77
C CYS A 736 -15.50 -8.08 -30.13
N VAL A 737 -15.42 -7.16 -29.17
CA VAL A 737 -14.92 -5.80 -29.42
C VAL A 737 -13.46 -5.81 -29.87
N LEU A 738 -12.60 -6.61 -29.23
CA LEU A 738 -11.18 -6.73 -29.60
C LEU A 738 -11.01 -7.35 -31.00
N LEU A 739 -11.75 -8.42 -31.30
CA LEU A 739 -11.73 -9.04 -32.62
C LEU A 739 -12.24 -8.10 -33.71
N LEU A 740 -13.32 -7.35 -33.46
CA LEU A 740 -13.79 -6.34 -34.40
C LEU A 740 -12.73 -5.24 -34.62
N SER A 741 -12.08 -4.78 -33.56
CA SER A 741 -11.02 -3.78 -33.63
C SER A 741 -9.80 -4.26 -34.41
N LEU A 742 -9.51 -5.56 -34.40
CA LEU A 742 -8.42 -6.17 -35.16
C LEU A 742 -8.79 -6.46 -36.62
N THR A 743 -10.00 -6.95 -36.86
CA THR A 743 -10.45 -7.45 -38.18
C THR A 743 -10.96 -6.35 -39.10
N VAL A 744 -11.64 -5.31 -38.59
CA VAL A 744 -12.16 -4.22 -39.43
C VAL A 744 -11.03 -3.48 -40.16
N PRO A 745 -9.95 -3.02 -39.51
CA PRO A 745 -8.85 -2.35 -40.22
C PRO A 745 -8.16 -3.29 -41.22
N TYR A 746 -7.99 -4.56 -40.86
CA TYR A 746 -7.40 -5.59 -41.73
C TYR A 746 -8.20 -5.77 -43.02
N THR A 747 -9.53 -5.94 -42.90
CA THR A 747 -10.42 -6.12 -44.06
C THR A 747 -10.45 -4.89 -44.97
N ILE A 748 -10.35 -3.67 -44.42
CA ILE A 748 -10.28 -2.45 -45.22
C ILE A 748 -8.93 -2.36 -45.95
N SER A 749 -7.83 -2.66 -45.27
CA SER A 749 -6.48 -2.59 -45.85
C SER A 749 -6.25 -3.60 -46.98
N ILE A 750 -6.62 -4.87 -46.77
CA ILE A 750 -6.34 -5.95 -47.72
C ILE A 750 -7.51 -6.18 -48.69
N GLY A 751 -8.75 -5.95 -48.26
CA GLY A 751 -9.92 -6.17 -49.10
C GLY A 751 -10.29 -4.96 -49.94
N ILE A 752 -10.54 -3.81 -49.28
CA ILE A 752 -11.13 -2.64 -49.94
C ILE A 752 -10.07 -1.82 -50.70
N THR A 753 -8.89 -1.64 -50.12
CA THR A 753 -7.86 -0.76 -50.70
C THR A 753 -7.35 -1.22 -52.07
N PRO A 754 -7.12 -2.52 -52.33
CA PRO A 754 -6.71 -2.98 -53.67
C PRO A 754 -7.79 -2.82 -54.74
N LEU A 755 -9.08 -2.89 -54.35
CA LEU A 755 -10.20 -2.67 -55.28
C LEU A 755 -10.24 -1.24 -55.81
N LEU A 756 -9.56 -0.30 -55.15
CA LEU A 756 -9.45 1.10 -55.57
C LEU A 756 -8.29 1.36 -56.55
N GLY A 757 -7.52 0.34 -56.95
CA GLY A 757 -6.45 0.47 -57.95
C GLY A 757 -5.21 1.23 -57.45
N VAL A 758 -4.93 1.16 -56.15
CA VAL A 758 -3.87 1.91 -55.46
C VAL A 758 -2.48 1.27 -55.67
N THR A 759 -1.41 2.08 -55.69
CA THR A 759 -0.03 1.59 -55.81
C THR A 759 0.39 0.75 -54.58
N PRO A 760 1.33 -0.21 -54.73
CA PRO A 760 1.73 -1.10 -53.63
C PRO A 760 2.33 -0.34 -52.43
N GLU A 761 3.06 0.76 -52.67
CA GLU A 761 3.60 1.62 -51.61
C GLU A 761 2.49 2.29 -50.78
N MET A 762 1.44 2.77 -51.44
CA MET A 762 0.28 3.36 -50.78
C MET A 762 -0.53 2.29 -50.02
N GLN A 763 -0.55 1.04 -50.49
CA GLN A 763 -1.18 -0.07 -49.78
C GLN A 763 -0.47 -0.37 -48.45
N THR A 764 0.88 -0.43 -48.45
CA THR A 764 1.67 -0.61 -47.23
C THR A 764 1.49 0.57 -46.26
N LEU A 765 1.37 1.79 -46.79
CA LEU A 765 1.09 2.97 -45.97
C LEU A 765 -0.29 2.89 -45.30
N VAL A 766 -1.33 2.46 -46.03
CA VAL A 766 -2.69 2.26 -45.49
C VAL A 766 -2.68 1.19 -44.40
N GLU A 767 -2.02 0.05 -44.64
CA GLU A 767 -1.90 -1.05 -43.67
C GLU A 767 -1.32 -0.59 -42.33
N ARG A 768 -0.31 0.30 -42.38
CA ARG A 768 0.36 0.81 -41.18
C ARG A 768 -0.44 1.90 -40.44
N ARG A 769 -1.26 2.68 -41.14
CA ARG A 769 -1.94 3.86 -40.57
C ARG A 769 -3.41 3.64 -40.22
N ILE A 770 -4.06 2.63 -40.80
CA ILE A 770 -5.50 2.41 -40.63
C ILE A 770 -5.88 2.03 -39.19
N TYR A 771 -5.05 1.23 -38.50
CA TYR A 771 -5.26 0.84 -37.11
C TYR A 771 -5.25 2.06 -36.15
N PRO A 772 -4.20 2.91 -36.15
CA PRO A 772 -4.20 4.17 -35.39
C PRO A 772 -5.37 5.10 -35.76
N LEU A 773 -5.67 5.24 -37.06
CA LEU A 773 -6.70 6.16 -37.54
C LEU A 773 -8.09 5.76 -37.02
N LEU A 774 -8.48 4.50 -37.15
CA LEU A 774 -9.78 4.02 -36.67
C LEU A 774 -9.90 4.10 -35.15
N MET A 775 -8.82 3.78 -34.42
CA MET A 775 -8.82 3.92 -32.96
C MET A 775 -8.96 5.37 -32.51
N MET A 776 -8.28 6.32 -33.18
CA MET A 776 -8.47 7.76 -32.96
C MET A 776 -9.92 8.17 -33.20
N VAL A 777 -10.55 7.71 -34.29
CA VAL A 777 -11.96 8.01 -34.58
C VAL A 777 -12.89 7.48 -33.48
N VAL A 778 -12.69 6.23 -33.02
CA VAL A 778 -13.48 5.65 -31.92
C VAL A 778 -13.32 6.46 -30.63
N ILE A 779 -12.09 6.86 -30.30
CA ILE A 779 -11.80 7.70 -29.13
C ILE A 779 -12.48 9.06 -29.27
N LEU A 780 -12.42 9.70 -30.45
CA LEU A 780 -13.08 10.98 -30.70
C LEU A 780 -14.60 10.88 -30.56
N LEU A 781 -15.22 9.80 -31.06
CA LEU A 781 -16.65 9.55 -30.89
C LEU A 781 -17.02 9.31 -29.42
N ALA A 782 -16.19 8.58 -28.67
CA ALA A 782 -16.39 8.38 -27.24
C ALA A 782 -16.27 9.69 -26.45
N ILE A 783 -15.29 10.54 -26.78
CA ILE A 783 -15.15 11.88 -26.22
C ILE A 783 -16.37 12.72 -26.56
N LEU A 784 -16.82 12.72 -27.82
CA LEU A 784 -17.99 13.48 -28.25
C LEU A 784 -19.27 13.03 -27.52
N PHE A 785 -19.48 11.72 -27.36
CA PHE A 785 -20.59 11.19 -26.56
C PHE A 785 -20.50 11.62 -25.09
N PHE A 786 -19.30 11.56 -24.50
CA PHE A 786 -19.06 12.04 -23.15
C PHE A 786 -19.35 13.54 -23.02
N GLN A 787 -18.90 14.35 -23.97
CA GLN A 787 -19.14 15.79 -23.99
C GLN A 787 -20.64 16.11 -24.12
N ILE A 788 -21.39 15.38 -24.95
CA ILE A 788 -22.86 15.51 -25.02
C ILE A 788 -23.49 15.23 -23.65
N ARG A 789 -23.01 14.21 -22.93
CA ARG A 789 -23.50 13.88 -21.58
C ARG A 789 -23.16 14.97 -20.57
N GLN A 790 -21.95 15.53 -20.62
CA GLN A 790 -21.56 16.66 -19.76
C GLN A 790 -22.38 17.91 -20.07
N PHE A 791 -22.60 18.20 -21.35
CA PHE A 791 -23.44 19.31 -21.77
C PHE A 791 -24.87 19.16 -21.27
N LYS A 792 -25.44 17.94 -21.32
CA LYS A 792 -26.76 17.67 -20.75
C LYS A 792 -26.82 17.96 -19.25
N ARG A 793 -25.78 17.56 -18.50
CA ARG A 793 -25.66 17.85 -17.06
C ARG A 793 -25.54 19.35 -16.79
N LEU A 794 -24.70 20.05 -17.55
CA LEU A 794 -24.55 21.50 -17.44
C LEU A 794 -25.87 22.23 -17.76
N TYR A 795 -26.58 21.79 -18.79
CA TYR A 795 -27.89 22.32 -19.14
C TYR A 795 -28.90 22.14 -18.00
N GLU A 796 -28.94 20.95 -17.39
CA GLU A 796 -29.79 20.67 -16.22
C GLU A 796 -29.36 21.52 -15.01
N HIS A 797 -28.07 21.73 -14.78
CA HIS A 797 -27.56 22.58 -13.73
C HIS A 797 -27.98 24.05 -13.92
N ILE A 798 -27.74 24.64 -15.10
CA ILE A 798 -28.11 26.04 -15.38
C ILE A 798 -29.64 26.22 -15.26
N LYS A 799 -30.40 25.22 -15.72
CA LYS A 799 -31.85 25.20 -15.58
C LYS A 799 -32.27 25.24 -14.11
N ASN A 800 -31.65 24.43 -13.26
CA ASN A 800 -31.97 24.39 -11.84
C ASN A 800 -31.54 25.68 -11.15
N ASP A 801 -30.32 26.16 -11.37
CA ASP A 801 -29.76 27.35 -10.74
C ASP A 801 -30.62 28.61 -10.95
N LYS A 802 -31.16 28.79 -12.16
CA LYS A 802 -31.92 29.99 -12.51
C LYS A 802 -33.43 29.90 -12.26
N TYR A 803 -34.02 28.71 -12.34
CA TYR A 803 -35.48 28.54 -12.38
C TYR A 803 -36.03 27.61 -11.29
N LEU A 804 -35.20 26.95 -10.49
CA LEU A 804 -35.68 26.11 -9.39
C LEU A 804 -36.10 27.01 -8.22
N VAL A 805 -37.41 27.07 -7.94
CA VAL A 805 -37.95 27.87 -6.82
C VAL A 805 -38.01 27.04 -5.53
N GLY A 806 -38.11 25.73 -5.67
CA GLY A 806 -38.12 24.80 -4.54
C GLY A 806 -38.30 23.36 -5.00
N GLN A 807 -38.42 22.46 -4.04
CA GLN A 807 -38.67 21.04 -4.32
C GLN A 807 -39.93 20.59 -3.57
N ARG A 808 -40.72 19.72 -4.19
CA ARG A 808 -41.92 19.13 -3.58
C ARG A 808 -41.64 17.68 -3.20
N LEU A 809 -42.02 17.30 -1.99
CA LEU A 809 -41.95 15.90 -1.56
C LEU A 809 -42.93 15.05 -2.38
N VAL A 810 -42.48 13.88 -2.85
CA VAL A 810 -43.32 12.94 -3.61
C VAL A 810 -43.76 11.80 -2.71
N ASN A 811 -45.02 11.40 -2.85
CA ASN A 811 -45.53 10.21 -2.16
C ASN A 811 -44.94 8.94 -2.78
N TYR A 812 -44.68 7.94 -1.93
CA TYR A 812 -44.29 6.61 -2.33
C TYR A 812 -45.43 5.96 -3.11
N GLU A 813 -45.24 5.79 -4.41
CA GLU A 813 -46.14 4.97 -5.22
C GLU A 813 -45.71 3.51 -5.14
N ARG A 814 -46.60 2.67 -4.60
CA ARG A 814 -46.45 1.22 -4.70
C ARG A 814 -46.59 0.86 -6.18
N LYS A 815 -45.49 0.46 -6.83
CA LYS A 815 -45.51 -0.13 -8.18
C LYS A 815 -46.38 -1.40 -8.17
N ASN A 816 -47.69 -1.24 -8.32
CA ASN A 816 -48.58 -2.34 -8.61
C ASN A 816 -48.29 -2.78 -10.04
N GLY A 817 -47.69 -3.96 -10.19
CA GLY A 817 -47.58 -4.60 -11.49
C GLY A 817 -48.97 -4.93 -12.03
N ARG A 818 -49.60 -4.01 -12.77
CA ARG A 818 -50.67 -4.32 -13.72
C ARG A 818 -50.84 -3.16 -14.71
N ARG A 819 -50.70 -3.46 -16.00
CA ARG A 819 -51.15 -2.62 -17.12
C ARG A 819 -52.55 -2.08 -16.81
N MET A 820 -52.74 -0.77 -16.90
CA MET A 820 -54.07 -0.21 -17.16
C MET A 820 -53.96 0.87 -18.22
N SER A 821 -54.68 0.60 -19.29
CA SER A 821 -54.91 1.40 -20.47
C SER A 821 -55.54 2.75 -20.14
N THR A 822 -55.09 3.75 -20.89
CA THR A 822 -55.80 4.97 -21.29
C THR A 822 -57.33 4.88 -21.24
N SER A 823 -57.97 5.82 -20.55
CA SER A 823 -59.11 6.57 -21.08
C SER A 823 -59.29 7.88 -20.30
N SER A 824 -58.92 8.97 -20.95
CA SER A 824 -59.39 10.32 -20.69
C SER A 824 -60.90 10.39 -20.96
N HIS A 825 -61.68 10.91 -20.00
CA HIS A 825 -62.86 11.69 -20.34
C HIS A 825 -63.07 12.81 -19.32
N SER A 826 -62.91 14.03 -19.84
CA SER A 826 -63.38 15.30 -19.32
C SER A 826 -64.90 15.33 -19.20
N SER A 827 -65.42 16.02 -18.17
CA SER A 827 -66.66 16.80 -18.26
C SER A 827 -66.62 17.94 -17.24
N PRO A 828 -67.22 19.11 -17.55
CA PRO A 828 -66.93 20.37 -16.87
C PRO A 828 -67.99 20.77 -15.83
N SER A 829 -67.57 21.61 -14.90
CA SER A 829 -68.35 22.71 -14.32
C SER A 829 -67.40 23.84 -13.98
#